data_AF-A0A9E5E2C0-F1
#
_entry.id   AF-A0A9E5E2C0-F1
#
_cell.length_a   1.000
_cell.length_b   1.000
_cell.length_c   1.000
_cell.angle_alpha   90.00
_cell.angle_beta   90.00
_cell.angle_gamma   90.00
#
_symmetry.space_group_name_H-M   'P 1'
#
loop_
_entity.id
_entity.type
_entity.pdbx_description
1 polymer ?
#
loop_
_entity_poly.entity_id
_entity_poly.type
_entity_poly.pdbx_seq_one_letter_code
_entity_poly.pdbx_strand_id
1 'polypeptide(L)'
;MNTRTSLSTLALALALALSACVVGKKSSPGQSAAKPAAIPVASECRWAHTPPVIDGSSSDEAWRHAQVLDNFRLPWLGAQAHPARAATRARLLWDREFLYFFAEMDDVDLFADVTEHDGQTRDSDVFELFFKPAENKTGYYEFQVNAANTRFDMFVPKRENNASLVDHRKDGVFHLESKVALRGTLNRRDDRDRGWSVEGRIPWRDFLRTGGRPVPDEQWHFALCRYDYTKDAPEPELSTSANLTEVNFHQTDRYSALKFVGPNEATSPLAKIQFPPWTASRLVGSPDPAPPFRAVKTLSEINLKFPIHLHAEPGTRDLFIIASDGSYGPGQIWRVTPGQTNRAPQLIWKGKSTAYGLAFHPDYARNGWLYLGHNGGFGDGTNRSRVSRLTVPREPTGVVDPQSEQVVIEWISDGHNGGDLVFGKDKMLYFTSGDGTTDSDINLTGQRIDLLLSKVLRIDVLNAPAGKTYTVPADNPFLTTPGARPETWAHGFRNPWRIAADKLTGHIWVGENGQDLWESVKLVERGANYGWSAYEGSHAFYPNRALGPGKLSKPVAEHHHVEARSLTGGMVYHGQKLSGLRGAYLYGDYSTGRIWGIRHDGTRVLWQGEVARTTCKITAIGEDHDGEPIIVDHAGLFYRLEPTTIETRSASFPTKLSETGLFASTKNHRLNPAVIPYSVNSQLWSDGANKERFLALPPGTQIDFTHQRSWGLPDGVVLVKTFSLETTVGKPATNRRLETRVMLKQNSEWAGYTYRWNDAQTDATLVADAGVDEEINIRDANAPGGVRKQTWHYPSRAECLVCHSRASTFVLGLTESQMNRDHDYNGVRANQLVVLEKLGLLRTRTSDYERDRFFREAKASGTDDKTTNELWNKQAPMANQRAQNQHNAFLPRNPENLRRLANPYDEKAPVDARARAYLQSNCAHCHVEAGGGNAQIDLEFSTPLANTRLLDVKPLHSFPALADGRLIAPGAPEHSVLLQRVGTRGPGQMPPMATSMTDEKATKLLADWIRSLK
;
A
#
# COMPACT_ATOMS: atom_id res chain seq x y z
N MET A 1 9.90 -45.44 -50.69
CA MET A 1 10.77 -46.61 -51.00
C MET A 1 11.16 -47.26 -49.68
N ASN A 2 11.01 -48.60 -49.59
CA ASN A 2 11.74 -49.58 -48.77
C ASN A 2 12.01 -49.26 -47.27
N THR A 3 11.29 -49.83 -46.26
CA THR A 3 11.29 -51.23 -45.70
C THR A 3 12.53 -51.58 -44.85
N ARG A 4 12.49 -52.25 -43.67
CA ARG A 4 11.51 -53.05 -42.86
C ARG A 4 11.90 -52.95 -41.35
N THR A 5 11.00 -52.97 -40.33
CA THR A 5 10.55 -54.12 -39.47
C THR A 5 11.59 -55.20 -39.09
N SER A 6 11.60 -55.86 -37.92
CA SER A 6 10.62 -56.14 -36.82
C SER A 6 11.25 -55.94 -35.39
N LEU A 7 10.58 -55.87 -34.21
CA LEU A 7 9.81 -56.85 -33.39
C LEU A 7 10.53 -58.21 -33.18
N SER A 8 10.57 -58.90 -32.01
CA SER A 8 9.56 -59.19 -30.94
C SER A 8 10.25 -59.77 -29.66
N THR A 9 10.04 -59.33 -28.39
CA THR A 9 9.02 -59.59 -27.30
C THR A 9 9.17 -60.82 -26.34
N LEU A 10 8.82 -60.61 -25.03
CA LEU A 10 8.66 -61.56 -23.88
C LEU A 10 9.98 -62.20 -23.32
N ALA A 11 10.13 -62.74 -22.08
CA ALA A 11 9.38 -62.87 -20.80
C ALA A 11 10.34 -63.49 -19.69
N LEU A 12 10.10 -63.62 -18.37
CA LEU A 12 9.31 -62.90 -17.32
C LEU A 12 9.59 -63.52 -15.89
N ALA A 13 9.38 -62.78 -14.78
CA ALA A 13 9.07 -63.21 -13.38
C ALA A 13 10.13 -63.64 -12.30
N LEU A 14 9.92 -63.06 -11.10
CA LEU A 14 10.07 -63.54 -9.68
C LEU A 14 11.41 -63.97 -9.01
N ALA A 15 11.92 -63.05 -8.18
CA ALA A 15 12.15 -63.12 -6.72
C ALA A 15 12.48 -64.44 -5.96
N LEU A 16 13.52 -64.36 -5.10
CA LEU A 16 13.48 -64.78 -3.69
C LEU A 16 14.66 -64.17 -2.88
N ALA A 17 14.57 -64.18 -1.55
CA ALA A 17 15.60 -63.66 -0.64
C ALA A 17 15.75 -64.56 0.60
N LEU A 18 16.97 -64.71 1.13
CA LEU A 18 17.24 -65.06 2.53
C LEU A 18 18.74 -64.96 2.88
N SER A 19 19.03 -64.76 4.17
CA SER A 19 20.37 -64.57 4.74
C SER A 19 21.07 -65.90 5.07
N ALA A 20 22.41 -65.90 5.07
CA ALA A 20 23.23 -66.94 5.71
C ALA A 20 24.52 -66.33 6.30
N CYS A 21 25.03 -66.90 7.39
CA CYS A 21 26.11 -66.31 8.21
C CYS A 21 27.53 -66.77 7.81
N VAL A 22 28.53 -66.01 8.27
CA VAL A 22 29.96 -66.21 7.96
C VAL A 22 30.65 -67.17 8.94
N VAL A 23 31.23 -68.25 8.41
CA VAL A 23 32.49 -68.89 8.86
C VAL A 23 33.13 -69.55 7.62
N GLY A 24 34.42 -69.49 7.31
CA GLY A 24 35.51 -68.72 7.91
C GLY A 24 36.88 -69.34 7.54
N LYS A 25 37.80 -68.58 6.95
CA LYS A 25 39.21 -68.99 6.72
C LYS A 25 40.14 -67.81 6.95
N LYS A 26 41.28 -68.06 7.61
CA LYS A 26 42.29 -67.05 7.93
C LYS A 26 43.40 -67.00 6.86
N SER A 27 43.84 -65.79 6.54
CA SER A 27 45.16 -65.49 5.99
C SER A 27 45.65 -64.16 6.57
N SER A 28 46.95 -64.06 6.86
CA SER A 28 47.54 -63.03 7.73
C SER A 28 47.91 -61.74 6.95
N PRO A 29 48.48 -60.67 7.57
CA PRO A 29 48.02 -59.31 7.29
C PRO A 29 48.78 -58.58 6.17
N GLY A 30 48.02 -57.83 5.36
CA GLY A 30 48.53 -56.80 4.44
C GLY A 30 47.94 -55.43 4.81
N GLN A 31 48.78 -54.39 4.73
CA GLN A 31 48.50 -52.99 5.10
C GLN A 31 47.11 -52.50 4.65
N SER A 32 46.30 -51.97 5.57
CA SER A 32 45.03 -51.33 5.22
C SER A 32 45.28 -49.99 4.53
N ALA A 33 44.84 -49.85 3.29
CA ALA A 33 44.69 -48.54 2.66
C ALA A 33 43.77 -47.67 3.54
N ALA A 34 44.15 -46.42 3.78
CA ALA A 34 43.34 -45.50 4.55
C ALA A 34 41.99 -45.26 3.85
N LYS A 35 40.90 -45.14 4.63
CA LYS A 35 39.64 -44.59 4.11
C LYS A 35 39.91 -43.19 3.54
N PRO A 36 39.21 -42.75 2.47
CA PRO A 36 39.19 -41.33 2.13
C PRO A 36 38.74 -40.53 3.35
N ALA A 37 39.44 -39.43 3.62
CA ALA A 37 39.12 -38.57 4.74
C ALA A 37 37.68 -38.03 4.62
N ALA A 38 37.00 -37.86 5.75
CA ALA A 38 35.70 -37.20 5.75
C ALA A 38 35.83 -35.77 5.23
N ILE A 39 34.79 -35.28 4.55
CA ILE A 39 34.69 -33.87 4.15
C ILE A 39 34.84 -33.02 5.42
N PRO A 40 35.71 -32.00 5.45
CA PRO A 40 35.83 -31.10 6.60
C PRO A 40 34.46 -30.50 6.93
N VAL A 41 34.05 -30.61 8.21
CA VAL A 41 32.84 -29.93 8.68
C VAL A 41 33.10 -28.42 8.59
N ALA A 42 32.29 -27.72 7.79
CA ALA A 42 32.40 -26.27 7.63
C ALA A 42 32.22 -25.56 8.99
N SER A 43 32.90 -24.42 9.18
CA SER A 43 32.73 -23.60 10.39
C SER A 43 31.29 -23.09 10.46
N GLU A 44 30.70 -23.06 11.66
CA GLU A 44 29.31 -22.66 11.85
C GLU A 44 29.18 -21.26 12.45
N CYS A 45 28.60 -20.33 11.69
CA CYS A 45 28.02 -19.12 12.24
C CYS A 45 26.60 -19.45 12.74
N ARG A 46 26.39 -19.44 14.06
CA ARG A 46 25.15 -19.95 14.69
C ARG A 46 24.18 -18.83 15.06
N TRP A 47 22.89 -19.15 15.07
CA TRP A 47 21.85 -18.19 15.40
C TRP A 47 21.91 -17.72 16.86
N ALA A 48 21.96 -16.41 17.07
CA ALA A 48 21.82 -15.77 18.38
C ALA A 48 20.33 -15.61 18.73
N HIS A 49 19.84 -16.40 19.68
CA HIS A 49 18.47 -16.24 20.21
C HIS A 49 18.30 -15.00 21.10
N THR A 50 19.41 -14.45 21.59
CA THR A 50 19.49 -13.16 22.29
C THR A 50 20.74 -12.44 21.76
N PRO A 51 20.63 -11.19 21.27
CA PRO A 51 21.78 -10.39 20.86
C PRO A 51 22.84 -10.26 21.96
N PRO A 52 24.14 -10.47 21.64
CA PRO A 52 25.24 -10.08 22.52
C PRO A 52 25.24 -8.57 22.82
N VAL A 53 25.66 -8.23 24.04
CA VAL A 53 25.92 -6.85 24.49
C VAL A 53 27.37 -6.51 24.19
N ILE A 54 27.61 -5.64 23.22
CA ILE A 54 28.96 -5.32 22.72
C ILE A 54 29.77 -4.54 23.78
N ASP A 55 30.42 -5.26 24.69
CA ASP A 55 31.22 -4.73 25.79
C ASP A 55 32.71 -5.16 25.74
N GLY A 56 33.06 -6.11 24.87
CA GLY A 56 34.41 -6.65 24.68
C GLY A 56 34.64 -7.99 25.38
N SER A 57 33.63 -8.54 26.03
CA SER A 57 33.64 -9.81 26.77
C SER A 57 33.07 -10.98 25.96
N SER A 58 33.17 -12.19 26.52
CA SER A 58 32.42 -13.38 26.07
C SER A 58 31.56 -13.99 27.18
N SER A 59 31.16 -13.17 28.16
CA SER A 59 30.34 -13.56 29.31
C SER A 59 28.92 -13.99 28.94
N ASP A 60 28.36 -13.39 27.89
CA ASP A 60 26.98 -13.60 27.43
C ASP A 60 26.67 -15.06 27.08
N GLU A 61 25.42 -15.45 27.33
CA GLU A 61 24.92 -16.81 27.05
C GLU A 61 25.06 -17.18 25.56
N ALA A 62 24.83 -16.22 24.65
CA ALA A 62 24.95 -16.41 23.22
C ALA A 62 26.34 -16.97 22.80
N TRP A 63 27.43 -16.44 23.37
CA TRP A 63 28.80 -16.87 23.05
C TRP A 63 29.13 -18.30 23.51
N ARG A 64 28.34 -18.87 24.43
CA ARG A 64 28.48 -20.27 24.89
C ARG A 64 27.98 -21.28 23.86
N HIS A 65 27.11 -20.84 22.94
CA HIS A 65 26.55 -21.68 21.88
C HIS A 65 27.28 -21.55 20.54
N ALA A 66 28.11 -20.51 20.37
CA ALA A 66 28.97 -20.34 19.20
C ALA A 66 29.99 -21.49 19.04
N GLN A 67 30.41 -21.77 17.81
CA GLN A 67 31.62 -22.57 17.60
C GLN A 67 32.85 -21.75 17.98
N VAL A 68 33.79 -22.36 18.71
CA VAL A 68 35.14 -21.80 18.93
C VAL A 68 36.00 -22.11 17.72
N LEU A 69 36.69 -21.08 17.22
CA LEU A 69 37.62 -21.13 16.10
C LEU A 69 39.01 -20.78 16.65
N ASP A 70 39.89 -21.77 16.79
CA ASP A 70 41.19 -21.68 17.47
C ASP A 70 42.39 -22.11 16.60
N ASN A 71 42.13 -22.66 15.40
CA ASN A 71 43.13 -23.08 14.42
C ASN A 71 43.79 -21.90 13.66
N PHE A 72 44.36 -20.94 14.40
CA PHE A 72 45.15 -19.84 13.84
C PHE A 72 46.61 -20.29 13.60
N ARG A 73 47.08 -20.15 12.36
CA ARG A 73 48.35 -20.76 11.90
C ARG A 73 49.01 -19.98 10.76
N LEU A 74 50.21 -20.41 10.37
CA LEU A 74 51.00 -19.89 9.24
C LEU A 74 50.96 -20.89 8.05
N PRO A 75 49.85 -20.99 7.28
CA PRO A 75 49.64 -22.06 6.29
C PRO A 75 50.57 -21.97 5.07
N TRP A 76 51.02 -20.78 4.69
CA TRP A 76 51.93 -20.52 3.56
C TRP A 76 53.32 -21.14 3.72
N LEU A 77 53.71 -21.55 4.94
CA LEU A 77 54.95 -22.29 5.19
C LEU A 77 54.88 -23.75 4.70
N GLY A 78 53.72 -24.21 4.22
CA GLY A 78 53.56 -25.53 3.58
C GLY A 78 53.92 -26.68 4.52
N ALA A 79 55.01 -27.41 4.22
CA ALA A 79 55.50 -28.50 5.06
C ALA A 79 56.02 -28.04 6.44
N GLN A 80 56.27 -26.75 6.62
CA GLN A 80 56.68 -26.12 7.88
C GLN A 80 55.52 -25.37 8.58
N ALA A 81 54.28 -25.50 8.10
CA ALA A 81 53.13 -24.80 8.69
C ALA A 81 52.87 -25.22 10.15
N HIS A 82 52.92 -24.24 11.05
CA HIS A 82 52.70 -24.40 12.50
C HIS A 82 51.60 -23.45 13.00
N PRO A 83 51.01 -23.69 14.19
CA PRO A 83 50.16 -22.72 14.88
C PRO A 83 50.87 -21.39 15.15
N ALA A 84 50.11 -20.33 15.38
CA ALA A 84 50.65 -19.06 15.87
C ALA A 84 51.34 -19.23 17.24
N ARG A 85 52.35 -18.40 17.53
CA ARG A 85 53.08 -18.38 18.81
C ARG A 85 52.18 -17.98 20.00
N ALA A 86 51.18 -17.14 19.72
CA ALA A 86 50.22 -16.63 20.69
C ALA A 86 48.80 -17.06 20.29
N ALA A 87 48.05 -17.63 21.24
CA ALA A 87 46.78 -18.25 20.92
C ALA A 87 45.68 -17.21 20.62
N THR A 88 44.85 -17.51 19.64
CA THR A 88 43.70 -16.69 19.22
C THR A 88 42.46 -17.57 19.17
N ARG A 89 41.37 -17.12 19.81
CA ARG A 89 40.13 -17.87 20.05
C ARG A 89 38.93 -17.03 19.60
N ALA A 90 38.47 -17.26 18.38
CA ALA A 90 37.38 -16.51 17.76
C ALA A 90 36.03 -17.25 17.81
N ARG A 91 34.94 -16.50 17.68
CA ARG A 91 33.54 -16.97 17.64
C ARG A 91 32.74 -16.12 16.66
N LEU A 92 31.78 -16.73 15.96
CA LEU A 92 30.86 -16.05 15.04
C LEU A 92 29.40 -16.45 15.34
N LEU A 93 28.52 -15.45 15.36
CA LEU A 93 27.07 -15.62 15.56
C LEU A 93 26.29 -14.69 14.60
N TRP A 94 25.00 -14.91 14.41
CA TRP A 94 24.15 -14.03 13.61
C TRP A 94 22.69 -14.00 14.08
N ASP A 95 21.98 -12.93 13.74
CA ASP A 95 20.53 -12.83 13.94
C ASP A 95 19.83 -12.13 12.75
N ARG A 96 18.62 -11.58 12.96
CA ARG A 96 17.88 -10.85 11.91
C ARG A 96 18.56 -9.56 11.47
N GLU A 97 19.33 -8.88 12.31
CA GLU A 97 19.86 -7.54 12.05
C GLU A 97 21.38 -7.51 11.87
N PHE A 98 22.14 -8.41 12.51
CA PHE A 98 23.60 -8.37 12.53
C PHE A 98 24.28 -9.73 12.29
N LEU A 99 25.50 -9.64 11.77
CA LEU A 99 26.59 -10.60 11.97
C LEU A 99 27.39 -10.16 13.20
N TYR A 100 27.65 -11.07 14.14
CA TYR A 100 28.42 -10.82 15.35
C TYR A 100 29.75 -11.57 15.32
N PHE A 101 30.79 -10.95 15.88
CA PHE A 101 32.09 -11.58 16.09
C PHE A 101 32.63 -11.29 17.48
N PHE A 102 33.37 -12.25 18.01
CA PHE A 102 34.21 -12.09 19.19
C PHE A 102 35.55 -12.77 18.93
N ALA A 103 36.66 -12.14 19.31
CA ALA A 103 37.98 -12.76 19.30
C ALA A 103 38.74 -12.42 20.57
N GLU A 104 39.22 -13.46 21.26
CA GLU A 104 40.18 -13.33 22.36
C GLU A 104 41.57 -13.70 21.85
N MET A 105 42.52 -12.81 22.07
CA MET A 105 43.90 -12.90 21.58
C MET A 105 44.84 -12.81 22.76
N ASP A 106 45.64 -13.84 22.99
CA ASP A 106 46.75 -13.76 23.94
C ASP A 106 47.86 -12.91 23.30
N ASP A 107 48.48 -12.02 24.07
CA ASP A 107 49.47 -11.02 23.62
C ASP A 107 50.35 -10.63 24.82
N VAL A 108 51.55 -10.10 24.57
CA VAL A 108 52.53 -9.80 25.62
C VAL A 108 53.06 -8.35 25.62
N ASP A 109 52.91 -7.58 24.54
CA ASP A 109 53.38 -6.18 24.50
C ASP A 109 52.52 -5.29 23.57
N LEU A 110 51.27 -5.05 23.99
CA LEU A 110 50.15 -4.50 23.19
C LEU A 110 50.49 -3.17 22.47
N PHE A 111 50.16 -3.10 21.18
CA PHE A 111 50.47 -2.00 20.29
C PHE A 111 49.34 -1.63 19.33
N ALA A 112 48.77 -0.43 19.51
CA ALA A 112 47.90 0.23 18.54
C ALA A 112 47.98 1.76 18.70
N ASP A 113 48.69 2.42 17.79
CA ASP A 113 48.86 3.87 17.69
C ASP A 113 48.01 4.50 16.57
N VAL A 114 47.72 3.75 15.50
CA VAL A 114 46.71 4.09 14.48
C VAL A 114 45.35 4.25 15.16
N THR A 115 44.79 5.47 15.11
CA THR A 115 43.55 5.82 15.83
C THR A 115 42.44 6.34 14.93
N GLU A 116 42.74 6.80 13.72
CA GLU A 116 41.77 7.26 12.74
C GLU A 116 41.01 6.11 12.07
N HIS A 117 39.68 6.28 11.89
CA HIS A 117 38.83 5.32 11.17
C HIS A 117 39.25 5.22 9.70
N ASP A 118 39.29 4.00 9.17
CA ASP A 118 39.89 3.61 7.88
C ASP A 118 41.39 3.92 7.71
N GLY A 119 42.05 4.28 8.82
CA GLY A 119 43.50 4.33 8.96
C GLY A 119 44.17 2.98 8.70
N GLN A 120 45.50 2.97 8.63
CA GLN A 120 46.27 1.78 8.25
C GLN A 120 46.43 0.78 9.43
N THR A 121 45.31 0.36 10.02
CA THR A 121 45.23 -0.36 11.31
C THR A 121 46.09 -1.63 11.40
N ARG A 122 46.25 -2.37 10.29
CA ARG A 122 47.20 -3.49 10.13
C ARG A 122 48.69 -3.18 10.30
N ASP A 123 49.08 -1.91 10.37
CA ASP A 123 50.46 -1.52 10.72
C ASP A 123 50.66 -1.53 12.27
N SER A 124 49.68 -2.09 13.01
CA SER A 124 49.62 -2.31 14.46
C SER A 124 48.87 -3.62 14.80
N ASP A 125 48.69 -3.98 16.09
CA ASP A 125 47.98 -5.21 16.49
C ASP A 125 46.51 -5.16 16.08
N VAL A 126 46.16 -5.94 15.06
CA VAL A 126 44.85 -5.94 14.43
C VAL A 126 44.25 -7.34 14.29
N PHE A 127 42.94 -7.43 14.47
CA PHE A 127 42.13 -8.58 14.10
C PHE A 127 41.31 -8.24 12.86
N GLU A 128 41.45 -9.06 11.81
CA GLU A 128 40.80 -8.85 10.52
C GLU A 128 39.78 -9.96 10.22
N LEU A 129 38.64 -9.58 9.62
CA LEU A 129 37.57 -10.46 9.20
C LEU A 129 37.29 -10.27 7.71
N PHE A 130 37.48 -11.34 6.93
CA PHE A 130 37.19 -11.37 5.50
C PHE A 130 35.98 -12.24 5.21
N PHE A 131 35.04 -11.74 4.41
CA PHE A 131 33.84 -12.48 4.00
C PHE A 131 33.63 -12.39 2.49
N LYS A 132 33.55 -13.55 1.82
CA LYS A 132 33.22 -13.73 0.40
C LYS A 132 31.85 -14.42 0.31
N PRO A 133 30.73 -13.69 0.12
CA PRO A 133 29.38 -14.24 0.26
C PRO A 133 28.95 -15.28 -0.79
N ALA A 134 29.71 -15.47 -1.87
CA ALA A 134 29.46 -16.55 -2.82
C ALA A 134 30.77 -17.01 -3.48
N GLU A 135 30.96 -18.34 -3.54
CA GLU A 135 32.15 -19.00 -4.05
C GLU A 135 32.50 -18.56 -5.48
N ASN A 136 31.51 -18.54 -6.37
CA ASN A 136 31.67 -18.21 -7.79
C ASN A 136 31.65 -16.70 -8.12
N LYS A 137 31.73 -15.83 -7.09
CA LYS A 137 31.67 -14.37 -7.22
C LYS A 137 32.97 -13.71 -6.74
N THR A 138 33.28 -12.54 -7.29
CA THR A 138 34.52 -11.81 -6.97
C THR A 138 34.38 -10.84 -5.81
N GLY A 139 33.17 -10.50 -5.39
CA GLY A 139 32.91 -9.54 -4.33
C GLY A 139 33.22 -10.11 -2.94
N TYR A 140 34.03 -9.39 -2.17
CA TYR A 140 34.32 -9.71 -0.77
C TYR A 140 34.40 -8.46 0.09
N TYR A 141 34.27 -8.66 1.40
CA TYR A 141 34.34 -7.65 2.44
C TYR A 141 35.57 -7.87 3.30
N GLU A 142 36.04 -6.78 3.89
CA GLU A 142 37.14 -6.71 4.83
C GLU A 142 36.73 -5.77 5.96
N PHE A 143 36.86 -6.25 7.20
CA PHE A 143 36.63 -5.48 8.41
C PHE A 143 37.82 -5.69 9.33
N GLN A 144 38.41 -4.62 9.88
CA GLN A 144 39.50 -4.73 10.84
C GLN A 144 39.16 -3.97 12.14
N VAL A 145 39.66 -4.47 13.27
CA VAL A 145 39.66 -3.74 14.55
C VAL A 145 40.99 -3.94 15.25
N ASN A 146 41.67 -2.85 15.63
CA ASN A 146 42.94 -2.91 16.37
C ASN A 146 42.75 -2.81 17.90
N ALA A 147 43.83 -3.00 18.66
CA ALA A 147 43.80 -2.94 20.12
C ALA A 147 43.38 -1.56 20.70
N ALA A 148 43.39 -0.48 19.89
CA ALA A 148 42.84 0.83 20.26
C ALA A 148 41.31 0.95 20.05
N ASN A 149 40.65 -0.11 19.55
CA ASN A 149 39.26 -0.13 19.08
C ASN A 149 38.99 0.79 17.87
N THR A 150 40.03 1.07 17.08
CA THR A 150 39.90 1.74 15.78
C THR A 150 39.52 0.72 14.72
N ARG A 151 38.61 1.12 13.83
CA ARG A 151 38.01 0.29 12.80
C ARG A 151 38.54 0.62 11.42
N PHE A 152 38.47 -0.36 10.54
CA PHE A 152 38.60 -0.22 9.09
C PHE A 152 37.48 -1.05 8.46
N ASP A 153 36.82 -0.54 7.43
CA ASP A 153 35.76 -1.25 6.73
C ASP A 153 35.78 -1.03 5.21
N MET A 154 35.69 -2.12 4.44
CA MET A 154 35.82 -2.08 2.97
C MET A 154 35.02 -3.18 2.27
N PHE A 155 34.58 -2.89 1.05
CA PHE A 155 34.05 -3.87 0.10
C PHE A 155 34.79 -3.76 -1.22
N VAL A 156 35.31 -4.88 -1.72
CA VAL A 156 36.01 -4.96 -3.00
C VAL A 156 35.12 -5.75 -3.98
N PRO A 157 34.55 -5.11 -5.01
CA PRO A 157 33.63 -5.79 -5.95
C PRO A 157 34.34 -6.82 -6.84
N LYS A 158 35.59 -6.53 -7.21
CA LYS A 158 36.47 -7.38 -8.00
C LYS A 158 37.91 -6.93 -7.76
N ARG A 159 38.80 -7.85 -7.38
CA ARG A 159 40.24 -7.60 -7.34
C ARG A 159 40.77 -7.63 -8.78
N GLU A 160 41.28 -6.50 -9.27
CA GLU A 160 42.04 -6.46 -10.53
C GLU A 160 43.53 -6.34 -10.23
N ASN A 161 44.37 -7.03 -10.99
CA ASN A 161 45.81 -6.99 -10.77
C ASN A 161 46.32 -5.56 -11.05
N ASN A 162 46.98 -4.97 -10.06
CA ASN A 162 47.46 -3.58 -10.00
C ASN A 162 46.40 -2.49 -9.72
N ALA A 163 45.15 -2.84 -9.40
CA ALA A 163 44.22 -1.87 -8.79
C ALA A 163 44.60 -1.62 -7.32
N SER A 164 44.48 -0.36 -6.87
CA SER A 164 44.83 0.01 -5.49
C SER A 164 43.68 -0.30 -4.53
N LEU A 165 43.92 -1.13 -3.51
CA LEU A 165 42.95 -1.34 -2.42
C LEU A 165 42.59 -0.03 -1.70
N VAL A 166 43.44 1.00 -1.79
CA VAL A 166 43.23 2.31 -1.18
C VAL A 166 41.98 3.01 -1.73
N ASP A 167 41.61 2.76 -2.98
CA ASP A 167 40.51 3.46 -3.65
C ASP A 167 39.13 3.02 -3.12
N HIS A 168 38.99 1.75 -2.70
CA HIS A 168 37.72 1.19 -2.24
C HIS A 168 37.37 1.48 -0.77
N ARG A 169 38.30 1.97 0.06
CA ARG A 169 38.00 2.37 1.45
C ARG A 169 36.88 3.41 1.54
N LYS A 170 36.76 4.28 0.53
CA LYS A 170 35.80 5.39 0.52
C LYS A 170 34.51 5.08 -0.27
N ASP A 171 34.35 3.84 -0.72
CA ASP A 171 33.15 3.39 -1.41
C ASP A 171 32.05 3.03 -0.41
N GLY A 172 31.29 4.05 0.03
CA GLY A 172 30.05 3.92 0.80
C GLY A 172 30.15 4.37 2.25
N VAL A 173 29.29 3.79 3.09
CA VAL A 173 29.26 3.98 4.55
C VAL A 173 28.91 2.63 5.16
N PHE A 174 29.80 2.10 6.00
CA PHE A 174 29.52 0.93 6.84
C PHE A 174 29.14 1.38 8.25
N HIS A 175 28.65 0.42 9.03
CA HIS A 175 28.07 0.64 10.35
C HIS A 175 28.59 -0.42 11.34
N LEU A 176 29.86 -0.82 11.19
CA LEU A 176 30.56 -1.72 12.11
C LEU A 176 30.64 -1.07 13.50
N GLU A 177 30.09 -1.76 14.49
CA GLU A 177 30.23 -1.40 15.90
C GLU A 177 31.18 -2.39 16.58
N SER A 178 32.13 -1.87 17.39
CA SER A 178 33.14 -2.69 18.06
C SER A 178 33.48 -2.16 19.45
N LYS A 179 33.89 -3.09 20.34
CA LYS A 179 34.43 -2.78 21.65
C LYS A 179 35.63 -3.70 21.95
N VAL A 180 36.69 -3.12 22.51
CA VAL A 180 37.88 -3.85 22.95
C VAL A 180 37.98 -3.84 24.47
N ALA A 181 38.38 -4.98 25.03
CA ALA A 181 38.79 -5.13 26.43
C ALA A 181 40.26 -5.57 26.50
N LEU A 182 41.09 -4.82 27.23
CA LEU A 182 42.52 -5.08 27.38
C LEU A 182 42.80 -5.84 28.67
N ARG A 183 43.73 -6.81 28.64
CA ARG A 183 44.24 -7.53 29.82
C ARG A 183 45.71 -7.12 30.11
N GLY A 184 46.02 -5.87 29.84
CA GLY A 184 47.36 -5.29 29.74
C GLY A 184 47.34 -3.75 29.66
N THR A 185 48.45 -3.10 29.26
CA THR A 185 48.52 -1.64 29.06
C THR A 185 48.96 -1.24 27.64
N LEU A 186 48.04 -0.59 26.90
CA LEU A 186 48.23 -0.29 25.48
C LEU A 186 49.44 0.64 25.22
N ASN A 187 50.21 0.32 24.19
CA ASN A 187 51.41 1.02 23.73
C ASN A 187 52.57 1.07 24.73
N ARG A 188 52.51 0.30 25.83
CA ARG A 188 53.55 0.26 26.86
C ARG A 188 54.47 -0.96 26.68
N ARG A 189 55.13 -1.04 25.51
CA ARG A 189 55.93 -2.19 25.06
C ARG A 189 56.94 -2.77 26.07
N ASP A 190 57.34 -2.01 27.09
CA ASP A 190 58.31 -2.41 28.12
C ASP A 190 57.78 -3.20 29.31
N ASP A 191 56.46 -3.32 29.53
CA ASP A 191 55.94 -4.28 30.52
C ASP A 191 55.53 -5.63 29.92
N ARG A 192 54.51 -6.30 30.44
CA ARG A 192 54.10 -7.63 29.99
C ARG A 192 52.61 -7.86 30.17
N ASP A 193 51.93 -7.98 29.04
CA ASP A 193 50.49 -8.12 28.98
C ASP A 193 50.01 -9.58 29.04
N ARG A 194 48.68 -9.75 29.01
CA ARG A 194 47.98 -11.03 28.89
C ARG A 194 46.94 -11.00 27.76
N GLY A 195 47.21 -10.19 26.73
CA GLY A 195 46.34 -10.06 25.58
C GLY A 195 45.18 -9.09 25.68
N TRP A 196 44.33 -9.19 24.66
CA TRP A 196 43.14 -8.37 24.48
C TRP A 196 41.98 -9.22 23.96
N SER A 197 40.78 -8.65 23.93
CA SER A 197 39.65 -9.20 23.19
C SER A 197 38.90 -8.10 22.48
N VAL A 198 38.39 -8.41 21.29
CA VAL A 198 37.46 -7.57 20.55
C VAL A 198 36.11 -8.28 20.44
N GLU A 199 35.04 -7.53 20.62
CA GLU A 199 33.68 -7.93 20.32
C GLU A 199 33.08 -6.90 19.35
N GLY A 200 32.22 -7.33 18.42
CA GLY A 200 31.57 -6.41 17.50
C GLY A 200 30.41 -7.00 16.73
N ARG A 201 29.71 -6.11 16.03
CA ARG A 201 28.55 -6.42 15.19
C ARG A 201 28.55 -5.59 13.91
N ILE A 202 28.17 -6.23 12.80
CA ILE A 202 28.06 -5.64 11.46
C ILE A 202 26.62 -5.82 10.99
N PRO A 203 25.84 -4.76 10.74
CA PRO A 203 24.45 -4.90 10.34
C PRO A 203 24.31 -5.37 8.89
N TRP A 204 23.28 -6.16 8.61
CA TRP A 204 23.06 -6.74 7.27
C TRP A 204 22.82 -5.74 6.14
N ARG A 205 22.64 -4.45 6.45
CA ARG A 205 22.61 -3.36 5.46
C ARG A 205 23.94 -3.21 4.72
N ASP A 206 25.05 -3.44 5.41
CA ASP A 206 26.41 -3.27 4.87
C ASP A 206 26.72 -4.33 3.79
N PHE A 207 26.12 -5.51 3.95
CA PHE A 207 26.20 -6.61 2.99
C PHE A 207 25.27 -6.44 1.76
N LEU A 208 24.49 -5.36 1.64
CA LEU A 208 23.47 -5.21 0.58
C LEU A 208 24.02 -5.37 -0.84
N ARG A 209 25.24 -4.89 -1.11
CA ARG A 209 25.93 -5.03 -2.42
C ARG A 209 26.04 -6.47 -2.91
N THR A 210 26.06 -7.44 -1.99
CA THR A 210 26.09 -8.89 -2.24
C THR A 210 24.78 -9.58 -1.82
N GLY A 211 23.67 -8.85 -1.82
CA GLY A 211 22.34 -9.37 -1.51
C GLY A 211 21.96 -9.37 -0.02
N GLY A 212 22.80 -8.83 0.86
CA GLY A 212 22.51 -8.71 2.30
C GLY A 212 22.51 -10.05 3.04
N ARG A 213 21.71 -10.13 4.11
CA ARG A 213 21.60 -11.27 5.04
C ARG A 213 21.58 -12.66 4.36
N PRO A 214 22.27 -13.67 4.91
CA PRO A 214 22.14 -15.07 4.48
C PRO A 214 20.77 -15.67 4.84
N VAL A 215 20.50 -16.87 4.33
CA VAL A 215 19.43 -17.76 4.81
C VAL A 215 20.00 -18.97 5.57
N PRO A 216 19.19 -19.71 6.35
CA PRO A 216 19.67 -20.93 7.01
C PRO A 216 20.26 -21.94 6.02
N ASP A 217 21.30 -22.63 6.47
CA ASP A 217 22.12 -23.59 5.70
C ASP A 217 22.89 -23.00 4.51
N GLU A 218 22.82 -21.69 4.27
CA GLU A 218 23.65 -20.99 3.28
C GLU A 218 25.14 -21.04 3.67
N GLN A 219 26.03 -21.17 2.69
CA GLN A 219 27.48 -21.22 2.89
C GLN A 219 28.17 -20.04 2.21
N TRP A 220 28.90 -19.25 3.00
CA TRP A 220 29.84 -18.24 2.52
C TRP A 220 31.26 -18.77 2.66
N HIS A 221 32.25 -18.04 2.14
CA HIS A 221 33.66 -18.30 2.41
C HIS A 221 34.23 -17.17 3.27
N PHE A 222 35.11 -17.50 4.22
CA PHE A 222 35.69 -16.53 5.16
C PHE A 222 37.16 -16.79 5.49
N ALA A 223 37.84 -15.76 5.97
CA ALA A 223 39.10 -15.88 6.71
C ALA A 223 39.02 -14.96 7.94
N LEU A 224 39.60 -15.41 9.06
CA LEU A 224 39.90 -14.57 10.20
C LEU A 224 41.42 -14.51 10.30
N CYS A 225 41.98 -13.31 10.44
CA CYS A 225 43.41 -13.06 10.42
C CYS A 225 43.84 -12.18 11.59
N ARG A 226 45.13 -12.25 11.94
CA ARG A 226 45.75 -11.42 12.98
C ARG A 226 47.12 -10.94 12.52
N TYR A 227 47.41 -9.67 12.79
CA TYR A 227 48.77 -9.13 12.92
C TYR A 227 49.13 -9.10 14.42
N ASP A 228 50.32 -9.57 14.75
CA ASP A 228 50.83 -9.70 16.12
C ASP A 228 52.22 -9.07 16.20
N TYR A 229 52.33 -7.82 16.67
CA TYR A 229 53.58 -7.07 16.75
C TYR A 229 54.25 -7.27 18.10
N THR A 230 55.44 -7.87 18.12
CA THR A 230 56.29 -7.99 19.31
C THR A 230 57.55 -7.16 19.16
N LYS A 231 57.94 -6.36 20.16
CA LYS A 231 59.11 -5.46 20.09
C LYS A 231 60.45 -6.13 19.75
N ASP A 232 60.56 -7.42 20.08
CA ASP A 232 61.77 -8.23 19.85
C ASP A 232 61.83 -8.82 18.42
N ALA A 233 60.87 -8.48 17.55
CA ALA A 233 60.82 -8.89 16.14
C ALA A 233 60.72 -7.66 15.21
N PRO A 234 61.38 -7.67 14.03
CA PRO A 234 61.33 -6.56 13.07
C PRO A 234 60.04 -6.54 12.22
N GLU A 235 59.28 -7.64 12.22
CA GLU A 235 58.07 -7.87 11.45
C GLU A 235 57.03 -8.56 12.35
N PRO A 236 55.72 -8.34 12.15
CA PRO A 236 54.68 -8.99 12.94
C PRO A 236 54.58 -10.49 12.63
N GLU A 237 54.14 -11.30 13.60
CA GLU A 237 53.64 -12.64 13.27
C GLU A 237 52.26 -12.52 12.65
N LEU A 238 52.12 -13.07 11.45
CA LEU A 238 50.86 -13.13 10.71
C LEU A 238 50.23 -14.50 10.92
N SER A 239 48.94 -14.56 11.27
CA SER A 239 48.24 -15.85 11.40
C SER A 239 46.82 -15.78 10.84
N THR A 240 46.30 -16.93 10.43
CA THR A 240 44.96 -17.04 9.83
C THR A 240 44.27 -18.37 10.14
N SER A 241 42.93 -18.36 10.14
CA SER A 241 42.08 -19.55 10.21
C SER A 241 41.82 -20.22 8.84
N ALA A 242 42.28 -19.61 7.74
CA ALA A 242 42.13 -20.10 6.37
C ALA A 242 43.31 -20.97 5.89
N ASN A 243 43.21 -21.52 4.68
CA ASN A 243 44.26 -22.36 4.08
C ASN A 243 45.01 -21.63 2.95
N LEU A 244 45.52 -20.44 3.27
CA LEU A 244 46.22 -19.56 2.34
C LEU A 244 47.59 -20.15 1.94
N THR A 245 48.04 -19.88 0.72
CA THR A 245 49.29 -20.44 0.16
C THR A 245 50.41 -19.43 0.02
N GLU A 246 50.17 -18.15 0.33
CA GLU A 246 51.18 -17.09 0.39
C GLU A 246 50.80 -16.07 1.49
N VAL A 247 51.69 -15.12 1.77
CA VAL A 247 51.46 -14.04 2.75
C VAL A 247 50.57 -12.93 2.14
N ASN A 248 49.29 -13.24 1.91
CA ASN A 248 48.31 -12.37 1.24
C ASN A 248 46.90 -12.72 1.73
N PHE A 249 46.41 -12.01 2.76
CA PHE A 249 45.09 -12.29 3.36
C PHE A 249 43.91 -12.07 2.41
N HIS A 250 44.10 -11.38 1.27
CA HIS A 250 43.10 -11.24 0.21
C HIS A 250 43.11 -12.40 -0.82
N GLN A 251 43.66 -13.58 -0.49
CA GLN A 251 43.52 -14.83 -1.27
C GLN A 251 42.10 -15.42 -1.12
N THR A 252 41.10 -14.77 -1.70
CA THR A 252 39.66 -15.09 -1.49
C THR A 252 39.24 -16.49 -1.98
N ASP A 253 40.01 -17.12 -2.87
CA ASP A 253 39.80 -18.49 -3.35
C ASP A 253 40.49 -19.56 -2.46
N ARG A 254 41.07 -19.15 -1.33
CA ARG A 254 41.66 -20.02 -0.28
C ARG A 254 40.96 -19.91 1.08
N TYR A 255 39.86 -19.15 1.13
CA TYR A 255 39.05 -18.95 2.31
C TYR A 255 38.34 -20.25 2.74
N SER A 256 38.14 -20.41 4.05
CA SER A 256 37.43 -21.54 4.65
C SER A 256 35.92 -21.42 4.43
N ALA A 257 35.17 -22.52 4.43
CA ALA A 257 33.71 -22.49 4.34
C ALA A 257 33.08 -22.09 5.69
N LEU A 258 32.08 -21.19 5.65
CA LEU A 258 31.27 -20.72 6.77
C LEU A 258 29.79 -21.00 6.50
N LYS A 259 29.19 -21.91 7.27
CA LYS A 259 27.77 -22.26 7.21
C LYS A 259 26.96 -21.42 8.19
N PHE A 260 25.88 -20.80 7.70
CA PHE A 260 24.92 -20.07 8.54
C PHE A 260 23.85 -21.00 9.10
N VAL A 261 24.00 -21.40 10.37
CA VAL A 261 23.04 -22.25 11.06
C VAL A 261 21.92 -21.39 11.63
N GLY A 262 20.69 -21.62 11.17
CA GLY A 262 19.50 -20.89 11.61
C GLY A 262 19.01 -21.28 13.02
N PRO A 263 17.90 -20.68 13.48
CA PRO A 263 17.31 -20.97 14.79
C PRO A 263 16.78 -22.40 14.86
N ASN A 264 17.07 -23.13 15.94
CA ASN A 264 16.56 -24.48 16.11
C ASN A 264 15.08 -24.48 16.56
N GLU A 265 14.17 -24.64 15.59
CA GLU A 265 12.73 -24.70 15.88
C GLU A 265 12.33 -25.87 16.79
N ALA A 266 13.01 -27.03 16.71
CA ALA A 266 12.61 -28.22 17.47
C ALA A 266 12.76 -28.03 19.00
N THR A 267 13.64 -27.12 19.43
CA THR A 267 13.82 -26.72 20.83
C THR A 267 13.07 -25.44 21.21
N SER A 268 12.43 -24.77 20.25
CA SER A 268 11.73 -23.50 20.49
C SER A 268 10.37 -23.71 21.17
N PRO A 269 9.97 -22.87 22.16
CA PRO A 269 8.60 -22.85 22.67
C PRO A 269 7.53 -22.67 21.56
N LEU A 270 7.91 -22.04 20.44
CA LEU A 270 7.05 -21.83 19.27
C LEU A 270 6.73 -23.14 18.49
N ALA A 271 7.45 -24.24 18.74
CA ALA A 271 7.16 -25.54 18.13
C ALA A 271 5.73 -26.04 18.42
N LYS A 272 5.19 -25.64 19.58
CA LYS A 272 3.81 -25.94 20.02
C LYS A 272 2.75 -25.15 19.24
N ILE A 273 3.13 -24.03 18.60
CA ILE A 273 2.22 -23.20 17.81
C ILE A 273 2.20 -23.75 16.37
N GLN A 274 1.08 -24.34 15.99
CA GLN A 274 0.87 -24.98 14.69
C GLN A 274 -0.55 -24.70 14.18
N PHE A 275 -0.66 -24.32 12.92
CA PHE A 275 -1.93 -24.13 12.21
C PHE A 275 -1.83 -24.90 10.88
N PRO A 276 -2.64 -25.95 10.65
CA PRO A 276 -2.67 -26.65 9.36
C PRO A 276 -3.23 -25.73 8.26
N PRO A 277 -2.98 -26.02 6.97
CA PRO A 277 -3.52 -25.23 5.86
C PRO A 277 -5.06 -25.23 5.82
N TRP A 278 -5.68 -24.07 5.60
CA TRP A 278 -7.15 -23.93 5.61
C TRP A 278 -7.79 -24.37 4.29
N THR A 279 -8.03 -25.67 4.15
CA THR A 279 -8.71 -26.29 3.00
C THR A 279 -10.24 -26.23 3.05
N ALA A 280 -10.82 -25.71 4.14
CA ALA A 280 -12.24 -25.86 4.45
C ALA A 280 -13.15 -24.70 3.97
N SER A 281 -12.60 -23.70 3.27
CA SER A 281 -13.37 -22.52 2.86
C SER A 281 -14.56 -22.86 1.96
N ARG A 282 -15.72 -22.26 2.27
CA ARG A 282 -16.88 -22.19 1.36
C ARG A 282 -17.19 -20.76 0.89
N LEU A 283 -16.34 -19.80 1.25
CA LEU A 283 -16.49 -18.38 0.93
C LEU A 283 -15.92 -18.12 -0.47
N VAL A 284 -16.72 -18.40 -1.50
CA VAL A 284 -16.37 -18.21 -2.92
C VAL A 284 -17.55 -17.59 -3.68
N GLY A 285 -17.29 -16.50 -4.41
CA GLY A 285 -18.30 -15.78 -5.19
C GLY A 285 -19.10 -14.79 -4.33
N SER A 286 -20.39 -14.67 -4.61
CA SER A 286 -21.30 -13.70 -3.97
C SER A 286 -22.63 -14.37 -3.55
N PRO A 287 -23.22 -13.98 -2.40
CA PRO A 287 -24.60 -14.31 -2.06
C PRO A 287 -25.61 -13.46 -2.85
N ASP A 288 -25.26 -12.21 -3.14
CA ASP A 288 -26.08 -11.26 -3.88
C ASP A 288 -26.07 -11.66 -5.38
N PRO A 289 -27.19 -11.53 -6.12
CA PRO A 289 -27.25 -11.87 -7.54
C PRO A 289 -26.29 -11.00 -8.37
N ALA A 290 -25.68 -11.59 -9.39
CA ALA A 290 -24.86 -10.84 -10.33
C ALA A 290 -25.72 -9.81 -11.09
N PRO A 291 -25.21 -8.58 -11.34
CA PRO A 291 -25.87 -7.59 -12.18
C PRO A 291 -26.18 -8.13 -13.59
N PRO A 292 -27.17 -7.56 -14.30
CA PRO A 292 -27.61 -8.06 -15.60
C PRO A 292 -26.52 -7.98 -16.70
N PHE A 293 -25.49 -7.16 -16.50
CA PHE A 293 -24.32 -7.08 -17.38
C PHE A 293 -23.01 -7.17 -16.60
N ARG A 294 -21.98 -7.72 -17.26
CA ARG A 294 -20.58 -7.70 -16.81
C ARG A 294 -19.75 -6.77 -17.70
N ALA A 295 -18.68 -6.20 -17.15
CA ALA A 295 -17.66 -5.52 -17.94
C ALA A 295 -16.62 -6.53 -18.45
N VAL A 296 -16.34 -6.54 -19.74
CA VAL A 296 -15.31 -7.38 -20.38
C VAL A 296 -14.31 -6.49 -21.10
N LYS A 297 -13.01 -6.77 -20.92
CA LYS A 297 -11.95 -5.95 -21.49
C LYS A 297 -12.07 -5.87 -23.02
N THR A 298 -11.93 -4.67 -23.55
CA THR A 298 -11.93 -4.35 -24.99
C THR A 298 -10.73 -3.44 -25.28
N LEU A 299 -10.50 -3.11 -26.56
CA LEU A 299 -9.40 -2.23 -27.01
C LEU A 299 -8.04 -2.57 -26.35
N SER A 300 -7.72 -3.87 -26.27
CA SER A 300 -6.54 -4.37 -25.55
C SER A 300 -5.21 -4.05 -26.25
N GLU A 301 -5.29 -3.60 -27.50
CA GLU A 301 -4.22 -2.97 -28.27
C GLU A 301 -3.83 -1.56 -27.76
N ILE A 302 -4.66 -0.94 -26.90
CA ILE A 302 -4.42 0.38 -26.33
C ILE A 302 -3.78 0.27 -24.95
N ASN A 303 -2.71 1.04 -24.72
CA ASN A 303 -2.09 1.25 -23.41
C ASN A 303 -1.78 2.75 -23.23
N LEU A 304 -2.82 3.52 -22.87
CA LEU A 304 -2.72 4.95 -22.57
C LEU A 304 -2.81 5.16 -21.07
N LYS A 305 -1.99 6.05 -20.50
CA LYS A 305 -2.05 6.40 -19.09
C LYS A 305 -3.19 7.38 -18.82
N PHE A 306 -3.84 7.23 -17.67
CA PHE A 306 -4.87 8.14 -17.16
C PHE A 306 -5.91 8.59 -18.21
N PRO A 307 -6.57 7.66 -18.93
CA PRO A 307 -7.64 8.03 -19.86
C PRO A 307 -8.87 8.51 -19.08
N ILE A 308 -9.48 9.60 -19.55
CA ILE A 308 -10.56 10.30 -18.84
C ILE A 308 -11.80 10.59 -19.70
N HIS A 309 -11.69 10.53 -21.03
CA HIS A 309 -12.82 10.72 -21.95
C HIS A 309 -12.61 9.93 -23.25
N LEU A 310 -13.69 9.52 -23.92
CA LEU A 310 -13.67 8.77 -25.18
C LEU A 310 -14.89 9.15 -26.04
N HIS A 311 -14.67 9.48 -27.32
CA HIS A 311 -15.73 9.81 -28.27
C HIS A 311 -15.36 9.33 -29.69
N ALA A 312 -16.30 8.75 -30.43
CA ALA A 312 -16.14 8.41 -31.84
C ALA A 312 -15.91 9.65 -32.75
N GLU A 313 -14.95 9.60 -33.68
CA GLU A 313 -14.62 10.70 -34.60
C GLU A 313 -15.58 10.73 -35.81
N PRO A 314 -16.44 11.77 -35.99
CA PRO A 314 -17.50 11.74 -37.00
C PRO A 314 -16.98 11.60 -38.44
N GLY A 315 -17.43 10.53 -39.11
CA GLY A 315 -17.10 10.22 -40.50
C GLY A 315 -15.88 9.31 -40.71
N THR A 316 -15.19 8.88 -39.65
CA THR A 316 -14.11 7.87 -39.72
C THR A 316 -14.56 6.55 -39.06
N ARG A 317 -13.63 5.64 -38.74
CA ARG A 317 -13.87 4.52 -37.80
C ARG A 317 -13.09 4.67 -36.49
N ASP A 318 -12.47 5.83 -36.29
CA ASP A 318 -11.51 6.06 -35.21
C ASP A 318 -12.21 6.65 -33.98
N LEU A 319 -11.61 6.45 -32.82
CA LEU A 319 -12.02 7.02 -31.53
C LEU A 319 -11.00 8.06 -31.08
N PHE A 320 -11.47 9.17 -30.53
CA PHE A 320 -10.64 10.17 -29.85
C PHE A 320 -10.71 9.94 -28.34
N ILE A 321 -9.55 9.79 -27.70
CA ILE A 321 -9.40 9.51 -26.28
C ILE A 321 -8.63 10.67 -25.65
N ILE A 322 -9.15 11.27 -24.57
CA ILE A 322 -8.39 12.20 -23.72
C ILE A 322 -7.65 11.38 -22.67
N ALA A 323 -6.33 11.59 -22.59
CA ALA A 323 -5.40 10.92 -21.68
C ALA A 323 -4.30 11.88 -21.22
N SER A 324 -3.43 11.46 -20.29
CA SER A 324 -2.35 12.30 -19.76
C SER A 324 -1.19 11.47 -19.18
N ASP A 325 -0.02 12.09 -19.00
CA ASP A 325 1.15 11.40 -18.41
C ASP A 325 1.00 11.17 -16.88
N GLY A 326 0.04 11.85 -16.26
CA GLY A 326 -0.28 11.83 -14.82
C GLY A 326 -1.73 12.29 -14.56
N SER A 327 -2.33 11.87 -13.44
CA SER A 327 -3.76 12.04 -13.12
C SER A 327 -4.38 13.44 -13.28
N TYR A 328 -3.58 14.51 -13.21
CA TYR A 328 -3.98 15.89 -13.50
C TYR A 328 -2.90 16.62 -14.32
N GLY A 329 -2.13 15.88 -15.11
CA GLY A 329 -1.08 16.42 -15.97
C GLY A 329 -1.61 16.96 -17.31
N PRO A 330 -0.74 17.61 -18.12
CA PRO A 330 -1.13 18.19 -19.39
C PRO A 330 -1.82 17.18 -20.32
N GLY A 331 -3.00 17.56 -20.79
CA GLY A 331 -3.92 16.71 -21.55
C GLY A 331 -3.38 16.36 -22.94
N GLN A 332 -3.78 15.20 -23.41
CA GLN A 332 -3.42 14.63 -24.70
C GLN A 332 -4.67 14.09 -25.38
N ILE A 333 -4.85 14.36 -26.67
CA ILE A 333 -5.88 13.72 -27.49
C ILE A 333 -5.20 12.67 -28.36
N TRP A 334 -5.64 11.42 -28.24
CA TRP A 334 -5.15 10.29 -29.02
C TRP A 334 -6.25 9.77 -29.96
N ARG A 335 -5.94 9.61 -31.25
CA ARG A 335 -6.77 8.92 -32.25
C ARG A 335 -6.36 7.45 -32.30
N VAL A 336 -7.33 6.53 -32.24
CA VAL A 336 -7.10 5.09 -32.38
C VAL A 336 -8.17 4.44 -33.25
N THR A 337 -7.80 3.47 -34.09
CA THR A 337 -8.75 2.63 -34.84
C THR A 337 -8.99 1.30 -34.10
N PRO A 338 -10.18 1.04 -33.57
CA PRO A 338 -10.51 -0.23 -32.93
C PRO A 338 -10.23 -1.44 -33.84
N GLY A 339 -9.55 -2.46 -33.32
CA GLY A 339 -9.28 -3.71 -34.03
C GLY A 339 -8.16 -3.66 -35.07
N GLN A 340 -7.47 -2.53 -35.26
CA GLN A 340 -6.27 -2.46 -36.10
C GLN A 340 -4.99 -2.55 -35.25
N THR A 341 -4.65 -3.76 -34.78
CA THR A 341 -3.47 -4.03 -33.93
C THR A 341 -2.14 -3.57 -34.51
N ASN A 342 -2.05 -3.39 -35.83
CA ASN A 342 -0.85 -2.92 -36.54
C ASN A 342 -0.77 -1.38 -36.68
N ARG A 343 -1.81 -0.63 -36.28
CA ARG A 343 -1.84 0.85 -36.30
C ARG A 343 -1.68 1.36 -34.87
N ALA A 344 -0.50 1.87 -34.53
CA ALA A 344 -0.24 2.45 -33.22
C ALA A 344 -1.16 3.67 -32.96
N PRO A 345 -1.58 3.93 -31.70
CA PRO A 345 -2.27 5.15 -31.30
C PRO A 345 -1.54 6.40 -31.79
N GLN A 346 -2.29 7.36 -32.37
CA GLN A 346 -1.74 8.59 -32.90
C GLN A 346 -2.01 9.76 -31.94
N LEU A 347 -0.96 10.44 -31.47
CA LEU A 347 -1.11 11.69 -30.72
C LEU A 347 -1.56 12.80 -31.68
N ILE A 348 -2.74 13.36 -31.43
CA ILE A 348 -3.37 14.42 -32.25
C ILE A 348 -3.12 15.81 -31.68
N TRP A 349 -3.07 15.92 -30.35
CA TRP A 349 -2.85 17.18 -29.64
C TRP A 349 -2.23 16.90 -28.28
N LYS A 350 -1.33 17.78 -27.81
CA LYS A 350 -0.83 17.80 -26.43
C LYS A 350 -0.82 19.24 -25.93
N GLY A 351 -1.58 19.50 -24.88
CA GLY A 351 -1.72 20.81 -24.27
C GLY A 351 -0.64 21.15 -23.26
N LYS A 352 -0.80 22.33 -22.64
CA LYS A 352 -0.16 22.70 -21.37
C LYS A 352 -1.12 22.56 -20.17
N SER A 353 -2.41 22.64 -20.47
CA SER A 353 -3.55 22.53 -19.56
C SER A 353 -4.03 21.08 -19.42
N THR A 354 -4.78 20.79 -18.36
CA THR A 354 -5.52 19.53 -18.19
C THR A 354 -6.83 19.62 -18.95
N ALA A 355 -7.07 18.70 -19.89
CA ALA A 355 -8.31 18.65 -20.68
C ALA A 355 -9.31 17.65 -20.06
N TYR A 356 -10.61 17.95 -20.07
CA TYR A 356 -11.64 17.15 -19.36
C TYR A 356 -12.66 16.49 -20.28
N GLY A 357 -13.03 17.15 -21.39
CA GLY A 357 -14.01 16.66 -22.34
C GLY A 357 -13.82 17.28 -23.73
N LEU A 358 -14.44 16.68 -24.75
CA LEU A 358 -14.44 17.21 -26.12
C LEU A 358 -15.77 16.99 -26.83
N ALA A 359 -16.13 17.94 -27.69
CA ALA A 359 -17.29 17.85 -28.58
C ALA A 359 -16.87 18.17 -30.03
N PHE A 360 -17.23 17.31 -30.98
CA PHE A 360 -17.05 17.59 -32.39
C PHE A 360 -18.13 18.58 -32.88
N HIS A 361 -17.74 19.55 -33.71
CA HIS A 361 -18.69 20.46 -34.37
C HIS A 361 -19.71 19.66 -35.22
N PRO A 362 -20.99 20.08 -35.36
CA PRO A 362 -21.97 19.34 -36.15
C PRO A 362 -21.52 19.04 -37.60
N ASP A 363 -20.95 20.03 -38.28
CA ASP A 363 -20.30 19.86 -39.60
C ASP A 363 -18.81 19.41 -39.55
N TYR A 364 -18.37 18.71 -38.49
CA TYR A 364 -16.95 18.36 -38.27
C TYR A 364 -16.26 17.80 -39.51
N ALA A 365 -16.90 16.85 -40.19
CA ALA A 365 -16.35 16.21 -41.40
C ALA A 365 -15.93 17.24 -42.48
N ARG A 366 -16.57 18.41 -42.53
CA ARG A 366 -16.29 19.49 -43.49
C ARG A 366 -15.27 20.52 -43.00
N ASN A 367 -15.29 20.90 -41.71
CA ASN A 367 -14.49 22.02 -41.19
C ASN A 367 -13.30 21.62 -40.27
N GLY A 368 -13.25 20.39 -39.77
CA GLY A 368 -12.21 19.92 -38.86
C GLY A 368 -12.32 20.46 -37.42
N TRP A 369 -13.38 21.17 -37.06
CA TRP A 369 -13.49 21.85 -35.76
C TRP A 369 -13.96 20.93 -34.65
N LEU A 370 -13.18 20.84 -33.57
CA LEU A 370 -13.65 20.29 -32.29
C LEU A 370 -13.52 21.35 -31.20
N TYR A 371 -14.33 21.22 -30.16
CA TYR A 371 -14.30 22.05 -28.97
C TYR A 371 -13.73 21.21 -27.82
N LEU A 372 -12.87 21.82 -27.02
CA LEU A 372 -12.15 21.20 -25.91
C LEU A 372 -12.41 22.01 -24.64
N GLY A 373 -12.83 21.34 -23.56
CA GLY A 373 -12.86 21.93 -22.23
C GLY A 373 -11.58 21.61 -21.47
N HIS A 374 -10.88 22.63 -20.96
CA HIS A 374 -9.58 22.47 -20.29
C HIS A 374 -9.32 23.51 -19.21
N ASN A 375 -8.41 23.23 -18.26
CA ASN A 375 -8.04 24.12 -17.16
C ASN A 375 -6.53 24.16 -16.89
N GLY A 376 -6.03 25.33 -16.47
CA GLY A 376 -4.69 25.51 -15.90
C GLY A 376 -3.55 25.56 -16.93
N GLY A 377 -2.30 25.61 -16.46
CA GLY A 377 -1.12 25.51 -17.32
C GLY A 377 -0.75 26.78 -18.13
N PHE A 378 -1.31 27.94 -17.79
CA PHE A 378 -1.08 29.20 -18.53
C PHE A 378 0.12 30.03 -18.07
N GLY A 379 0.69 29.72 -16.89
CA GLY A 379 1.96 30.29 -16.42
C GLY A 379 1.88 31.67 -15.73
N ASP A 380 0.68 32.22 -15.54
CA ASP A 380 0.42 33.48 -14.83
C ASP A 380 0.10 33.31 -13.33
N GLY A 381 0.13 32.07 -12.84
CA GLY A 381 -0.22 31.71 -11.46
C GLY A 381 -1.73 31.65 -11.19
N THR A 382 -2.59 31.84 -12.18
CA THR A 382 -4.06 31.77 -12.03
C THR A 382 -4.64 30.59 -12.80
N ASN A 383 -5.29 29.65 -12.11
CA ASN A 383 -6.02 28.58 -12.78
C ASN A 383 -7.33 29.11 -13.39
N ARG A 384 -7.56 28.75 -14.65
CA ARG A 384 -8.70 29.20 -15.46
C ARG A 384 -9.24 28.03 -16.24
N SER A 385 -10.56 27.90 -16.31
CA SER A 385 -11.23 26.97 -17.22
C SER A 385 -11.55 27.68 -18.55
N ARG A 386 -11.40 26.94 -19.65
CA ARG A 386 -11.66 27.40 -21.01
C ARG A 386 -12.49 26.38 -21.76
N VAL A 387 -13.38 26.87 -22.61
CA VAL A 387 -13.79 26.15 -23.82
C VAL A 387 -13.02 26.77 -24.98
N SER A 388 -12.27 25.96 -25.72
CA SER A 388 -11.49 26.39 -26.89
C SER A 388 -11.83 25.54 -28.11
N ARG A 389 -11.85 26.17 -29.29
CA ARG A 389 -11.98 25.48 -30.58
C ARG A 389 -10.59 25.14 -31.12
N LEU A 390 -10.37 23.87 -31.44
CA LEU A 390 -9.19 23.35 -32.14
C LEU A 390 -9.56 22.98 -33.59
N THR A 391 -8.61 23.10 -34.50
CA THR A 391 -8.79 22.65 -35.90
C THR A 391 -7.94 21.42 -36.16
N VAL A 392 -8.58 20.28 -36.40
CA VAL A 392 -7.93 19.03 -36.85
C VAL A 392 -7.73 19.14 -38.37
N PRO A 393 -6.48 19.15 -38.89
CA PRO A 393 -6.24 19.16 -40.33
C PRO A 393 -6.84 17.92 -41.00
N ARG A 394 -7.26 18.05 -42.26
CA ARG A 394 -7.85 16.94 -43.01
C ARG A 394 -6.82 16.05 -43.69
N GLU A 395 -5.66 16.59 -44.05
CA GLU A 395 -4.53 15.86 -44.67
C GLU A 395 -3.19 16.50 -44.26
N PRO A 396 -2.05 15.78 -44.31
CA PRO A 396 -1.91 14.32 -44.33
C PRO A 396 -1.69 13.72 -42.92
N THR A 397 -1.37 14.56 -41.93
CA THR A 397 -1.07 14.10 -40.55
C THR A 397 -2.32 14.08 -39.67
N GLY A 398 -3.24 15.02 -39.86
CA GLY A 398 -4.38 15.22 -38.97
C GLY A 398 -4.00 15.56 -37.51
N VAL A 399 -2.77 16.04 -37.28
CA VAL A 399 -2.28 16.54 -35.98
C VAL A 399 -2.65 18.01 -35.84
N VAL A 400 -3.23 18.41 -34.71
CA VAL A 400 -3.64 19.79 -34.43
C VAL A 400 -2.39 20.64 -34.19
N ASP A 401 -2.28 21.76 -34.92
CA ASP A 401 -1.35 22.84 -34.59
C ASP A 401 -1.81 23.53 -33.29
N PRO A 402 -0.99 23.56 -32.22
CA PRO A 402 -1.34 24.27 -30.99
C PRO A 402 -1.60 25.78 -31.20
N GLN A 403 -1.07 26.41 -32.25
CA GLN A 403 -1.36 27.81 -32.59
C GLN A 403 -2.76 28.00 -33.21
N SER A 404 -3.46 26.93 -33.58
CA SER A 404 -4.85 26.97 -34.07
C SER A 404 -5.91 27.08 -32.97
N GLU A 405 -5.51 27.11 -31.69
CA GLU A 405 -6.44 27.25 -30.56
C GLU A 405 -7.12 28.62 -30.56
N GLN A 406 -8.44 28.63 -30.76
CA GLN A 406 -9.27 29.80 -30.53
C GLN A 406 -10.06 29.63 -29.23
N VAL A 407 -9.69 30.35 -28.17
CA VAL A 407 -10.46 30.40 -26.93
C VAL A 407 -11.86 30.95 -27.23
N VAL A 408 -12.90 30.19 -26.91
CA VAL A 408 -14.30 30.59 -27.13
C VAL A 408 -14.81 31.41 -25.95
N ILE A 409 -14.59 30.90 -24.73
CA ILE A 409 -14.97 31.51 -23.45
C ILE A 409 -14.05 31.01 -22.33
N GLU A 410 -13.73 31.89 -21.38
CA GLU A 410 -12.82 31.65 -20.24
C GLU A 410 -13.46 32.12 -18.91
N TRP A 411 -13.15 31.44 -17.81
CA TRP A 411 -13.41 31.90 -16.45
C TRP A 411 -12.32 31.40 -15.47
N ILE A 412 -12.11 32.12 -14.36
CA ILE A 412 -11.21 31.67 -13.28
C ILE A 412 -11.86 30.48 -12.56
N SER A 413 -11.09 29.42 -12.31
CA SER A 413 -11.57 28.18 -11.71
C SER A 413 -10.39 27.39 -11.15
N ASP A 414 -10.37 27.11 -9.85
CA ASP A 414 -9.26 26.48 -9.14
C ASP A 414 -9.72 25.20 -8.42
N GLY A 415 -10.17 24.23 -9.22
CA GLY A 415 -10.85 23.02 -8.77
C GLY A 415 -12.33 22.99 -9.19
N HIS A 416 -12.98 21.83 -8.99
CA HIS A 416 -14.32 21.51 -9.49
C HIS A 416 -14.63 22.09 -10.87
N ASN A 417 -13.71 21.88 -11.81
CA ASN A 417 -13.65 22.68 -13.03
C ASN A 417 -14.81 22.40 -14.00
N GLY A 418 -15.52 21.27 -13.85
CA GLY A 418 -16.38 20.72 -14.89
C GLY A 418 -15.58 20.49 -16.17
N GLY A 419 -15.93 21.22 -17.23
CA GLY A 419 -15.15 21.24 -18.48
C GLY A 419 -15.48 20.12 -19.45
N ASP A 420 -16.58 19.39 -19.24
CA ASP A 420 -17.18 18.53 -20.26
C ASP A 420 -18.29 19.25 -21.04
N LEU A 421 -18.51 18.85 -22.28
CA LEU A 421 -19.28 19.60 -23.27
C LEU A 421 -19.88 18.72 -24.37
N VAL A 422 -21.08 19.08 -24.83
CA VAL A 422 -21.84 18.39 -25.89
C VAL A 422 -22.64 19.36 -26.75
N PHE A 423 -22.88 19.02 -28.01
CA PHE A 423 -23.87 19.72 -28.83
C PHE A 423 -25.28 19.17 -28.53
N GLY A 424 -26.20 20.06 -28.22
CA GLY A 424 -27.62 19.73 -28.04
C GLY A 424 -28.33 19.45 -29.37
N LYS A 425 -29.54 18.89 -29.28
CA LYS A 425 -30.43 18.64 -30.44
C LYS A 425 -30.88 19.94 -31.13
N ASP A 426 -30.81 21.06 -30.41
CA ASP A 426 -30.98 22.44 -30.90
C ASP A 426 -29.74 23.01 -31.62
N LYS A 427 -28.66 22.22 -31.71
CA LYS A 427 -27.32 22.57 -32.22
C LYS A 427 -26.54 23.59 -31.37
N MET A 428 -26.99 23.90 -30.16
CA MET A 428 -26.24 24.77 -29.24
C MET A 428 -25.15 23.98 -28.51
N LEU A 429 -24.06 24.64 -28.15
CA LEU A 429 -23.00 24.04 -27.35
C LEU A 429 -23.34 24.16 -25.87
N TYR A 430 -23.61 23.03 -25.22
CA TYR A 430 -23.79 22.91 -23.78
C TYR A 430 -22.47 22.50 -23.14
N PHE A 431 -22.14 23.09 -21.98
CA PHE A 431 -20.92 22.75 -21.24
C PHE A 431 -21.08 22.95 -19.73
N THR A 432 -20.23 22.25 -18.99
CA THR A 432 -20.26 22.15 -17.52
C THR A 432 -19.21 23.04 -16.87
N SER A 433 -19.55 23.58 -15.69
CA SER A 433 -18.67 24.40 -14.87
C SER A 433 -19.08 24.23 -13.41
N GLY A 434 -18.20 23.71 -12.54
CA GLY A 434 -18.48 23.59 -11.11
C GLY A 434 -18.12 24.85 -10.33
N ASP A 435 -18.03 24.73 -9.00
CA ASP A 435 -17.92 25.89 -8.10
C ASP A 435 -16.58 26.63 -8.11
N GLY A 436 -15.56 26.06 -8.75
CA GLY A 436 -14.25 26.68 -8.93
C GLY A 436 -13.32 26.54 -7.72
N THR A 437 -13.62 25.64 -6.78
CA THR A 437 -12.81 25.37 -5.57
C THR A 437 -12.30 23.93 -5.52
N THR A 438 -11.36 23.62 -4.62
CA THR A 438 -10.85 22.26 -4.42
C THR A 438 -11.62 21.41 -3.40
N ASP A 439 -12.66 21.96 -2.74
CA ASP A 439 -13.43 21.28 -1.69
C ASP A 439 -14.85 21.89 -1.58
N SER A 440 -15.19 22.49 -0.45
CA SER A 440 -16.46 23.16 -0.21
C SER A 440 -16.52 24.47 -1.01
N ASP A 441 -17.73 24.93 -1.33
CA ASP A 441 -17.97 26.23 -1.96
C ASP A 441 -17.65 27.38 -0.98
N ILE A 442 -16.36 27.67 -0.79
CA ILE A 442 -15.84 28.77 0.02
C ILE A 442 -16.04 30.15 -0.66
N ASN A 443 -16.17 30.15 -1.97
CA ASN A 443 -16.33 31.35 -2.81
C ASN A 443 -17.81 31.77 -2.97
N LEU A 444 -18.75 31.01 -2.39
CA LEU A 444 -20.20 31.22 -2.42
C LEU A 444 -20.75 31.33 -3.86
N THR A 445 -20.22 30.54 -4.80
CA THR A 445 -20.57 30.60 -6.22
C THR A 445 -21.83 29.79 -6.56
N GLY A 446 -22.16 28.77 -5.75
CA GLY A 446 -23.23 27.81 -6.02
C GLY A 446 -24.55 28.41 -6.47
N GLN A 447 -25.00 29.42 -5.71
CA GLN A 447 -26.27 30.11 -5.90
C GLN A 447 -26.16 31.49 -6.59
N ARG A 448 -24.96 31.87 -7.04
CA ARG A 448 -24.72 33.12 -7.78
C ARG A 448 -25.03 32.94 -9.25
N ILE A 449 -25.67 33.94 -9.86
CA ILE A 449 -26.00 33.96 -11.30
C ILE A 449 -25.16 34.96 -12.10
N ASP A 450 -24.31 35.75 -11.44
CA ASP A 450 -23.39 36.72 -12.05
C ASP A 450 -22.02 36.11 -12.45
N LEU A 451 -21.80 34.83 -12.13
CA LEU A 451 -20.60 34.06 -12.44
C LEU A 451 -20.88 32.89 -13.40
N LEU A 452 -19.85 32.46 -14.13
CA LEU A 452 -19.86 31.24 -14.96
C LEU A 452 -19.60 29.95 -14.14
N LEU A 453 -19.28 30.06 -12.85
CA LEU A 453 -19.05 28.96 -11.91
C LEU A 453 -20.38 28.44 -11.35
N SER A 454 -20.47 27.13 -11.07
CA SER A 454 -21.66 26.40 -10.60
C SER A 454 -22.83 26.41 -11.59
N LYS A 455 -22.58 25.97 -12.83
CA LYS A 455 -23.48 26.12 -14.00
C LYS A 455 -23.48 24.91 -14.94
N VAL A 456 -24.61 24.73 -15.61
CA VAL A 456 -24.63 24.29 -17.02
C VAL A 456 -24.84 25.53 -17.88
N LEU A 457 -23.96 25.72 -18.86
CA LEU A 457 -23.88 26.87 -19.75
C LEU A 457 -24.29 26.45 -21.17
N ARG A 458 -24.91 27.37 -21.92
CA ARG A 458 -25.40 27.13 -23.29
C ARG A 458 -25.11 28.34 -24.18
N ILE A 459 -24.38 28.13 -25.27
CA ILE A 459 -23.97 29.17 -26.23
C ILE A 459 -24.14 28.72 -27.68
N ASP A 460 -24.29 29.67 -28.59
CA ASP A 460 -24.27 29.44 -30.03
C ASP A 460 -22.87 29.76 -30.59
N VAL A 461 -22.15 28.72 -31.03
CA VAL A 461 -20.83 28.81 -31.69
C VAL A 461 -20.91 28.67 -33.20
N LEU A 462 -22.11 28.52 -33.76
CA LEU A 462 -22.36 28.31 -35.20
C LEU A 462 -22.70 29.64 -35.89
N ASN A 463 -23.49 30.48 -35.23
CA ASN A 463 -23.97 31.77 -35.74
C ASN A 463 -23.25 32.97 -35.08
N ALA A 464 -22.00 32.77 -34.65
CA ALA A 464 -21.18 33.83 -34.06
C ALA A 464 -20.89 34.94 -35.10
N PRO A 465 -21.24 36.22 -34.82
CA PRO A 465 -20.96 37.31 -35.76
C PRO A 465 -19.46 37.62 -35.83
N ALA A 466 -19.02 38.24 -36.93
CA ALA A 466 -17.62 38.60 -37.14
C ALA A 466 -17.04 39.39 -35.95
N GLY A 467 -15.86 38.97 -35.48
CA GLY A 467 -15.22 39.52 -34.28
C GLY A 467 -15.67 38.90 -32.94
N LYS A 468 -16.63 37.97 -32.95
CA LYS A 468 -17.01 37.15 -31.78
C LYS A 468 -16.72 35.66 -32.01
N THR A 469 -16.61 34.93 -30.91
CA THR A 469 -16.41 33.48 -30.85
C THR A 469 -17.71 32.70 -30.58
N TYR A 470 -18.70 33.37 -29.99
CA TYR A 470 -20.05 32.84 -29.75
C TYR A 470 -21.07 33.99 -29.75
N THR A 471 -22.34 33.63 -29.81
CA THR A 471 -23.46 34.47 -29.33
C THR A 471 -24.29 33.70 -28.30
N VAL A 472 -25.15 34.40 -27.57
CA VAL A 472 -26.07 33.76 -26.61
C VAL A 472 -27.42 33.53 -27.29
N PRO A 473 -28.01 32.33 -27.21
CA PRO A 473 -29.35 32.07 -27.74
C PRO A 473 -30.43 32.96 -27.09
N ALA A 474 -31.36 33.47 -27.90
CA ALA A 474 -32.42 34.37 -27.46
C ALA A 474 -33.39 33.75 -26.44
N ASP A 475 -33.42 32.43 -26.35
CA ASP A 475 -34.23 31.62 -25.43
C ASP A 475 -33.50 31.23 -24.13
N ASN A 476 -32.25 31.66 -23.88
CA ASN A 476 -31.57 31.39 -22.62
C ASN A 476 -32.32 32.02 -21.41
N PRO A 477 -32.45 31.31 -20.27
CA PRO A 477 -33.33 31.71 -19.16
C PRO A 477 -32.95 33.01 -18.45
N PHE A 478 -31.68 33.39 -18.44
CA PHE A 478 -31.19 34.57 -17.71
C PHE A 478 -30.76 35.73 -18.62
N LEU A 479 -31.06 35.67 -19.93
CA LEU A 479 -30.62 36.65 -20.93
C LEU A 479 -31.05 38.09 -20.61
N THR A 480 -32.23 38.27 -20.00
CA THR A 480 -32.79 39.58 -19.62
C THR A 480 -32.74 39.84 -18.10
N THR A 481 -32.00 39.03 -17.33
CA THR A 481 -31.89 39.19 -15.88
C THR A 481 -30.73 40.16 -15.56
N PRO A 482 -30.98 41.31 -14.90
CA PRO A 482 -29.93 42.29 -14.62
C PRO A 482 -28.77 41.69 -13.81
N GLY A 483 -27.54 41.88 -14.29
CA GLY A 483 -26.32 41.38 -13.65
C GLY A 483 -26.04 39.89 -13.81
N ALA A 484 -26.93 39.11 -14.44
CA ALA A 484 -26.71 37.69 -14.67
C ALA A 484 -25.73 37.40 -15.82
N ARG A 485 -25.12 36.21 -15.82
CA ARG A 485 -24.44 35.65 -17.00
C ARG A 485 -25.49 35.10 -17.96
N PRO A 486 -25.69 35.74 -19.14
CA PRO A 486 -26.71 35.30 -20.10
C PRO A 486 -26.42 33.91 -20.69
N GLU A 487 -25.18 33.43 -20.60
CA GLU A 487 -24.78 32.06 -20.95
C GLU A 487 -25.40 30.97 -20.06
N THR A 488 -25.97 31.33 -18.91
CA THR A 488 -26.54 30.37 -17.95
C THR A 488 -27.77 29.66 -18.51
N TRP A 489 -27.71 28.32 -18.52
CA TRP A 489 -28.87 27.46 -18.75
C TRP A 489 -29.48 26.96 -17.44
N ALA A 490 -28.65 26.51 -16.50
CA ALA A 490 -29.05 26.09 -15.15
C ALA A 490 -27.92 26.35 -14.13
N HIS A 491 -28.24 26.43 -12.84
CA HIS A 491 -27.27 26.71 -11.76
C HIS A 491 -27.47 25.83 -10.50
N GLY A 492 -26.61 25.98 -9.49
CA GLY A 492 -26.61 25.14 -8.29
C GLY A 492 -25.93 23.77 -8.48
N PHE A 493 -24.83 23.71 -9.24
CA PHE A 493 -24.01 22.51 -9.45
C PHE A 493 -22.70 22.60 -8.66
N ARG A 494 -22.27 21.54 -7.97
CA ARG A 494 -20.96 21.44 -7.29
C ARG A 494 -19.84 21.09 -8.26
N ASN A 495 -19.74 19.82 -8.65
CA ASN A 495 -18.76 19.31 -9.61
C ASN A 495 -19.46 18.46 -10.69
N PRO A 496 -20.08 19.09 -11.70
CA PRO A 496 -20.68 18.39 -12.83
C PRO A 496 -19.59 17.81 -13.74
N TRP A 497 -19.44 16.48 -13.76
CA TRP A 497 -18.27 15.83 -14.39
C TRP A 497 -18.50 15.41 -15.85
N ARG A 498 -19.48 14.53 -16.15
CA ARG A 498 -19.89 14.20 -17.52
C ARG A 498 -21.23 14.83 -17.86
N ILE A 499 -21.37 15.31 -19.10
CA ILE A 499 -22.62 15.80 -19.67
C ILE A 499 -22.96 15.03 -20.95
N ALA A 500 -24.24 14.65 -21.12
CA ALA A 500 -24.72 13.95 -22.30
C ALA A 500 -25.97 14.62 -22.87
N ALA A 501 -26.02 14.79 -24.19
CA ALA A 501 -27.22 15.19 -24.91
C ALA A 501 -27.86 13.98 -25.60
N ASP A 502 -29.10 13.65 -25.25
CA ASP A 502 -29.84 12.61 -25.96
C ASP A 502 -30.21 13.10 -27.37
N LYS A 503 -29.58 12.51 -28.37
CA LYS A 503 -29.83 12.76 -29.80
C LYS A 503 -31.29 12.53 -30.21
N LEU A 504 -32.04 11.66 -29.51
CA LEU A 504 -33.44 11.37 -29.81
C LEU A 504 -34.41 12.32 -29.11
N THR A 505 -34.42 12.40 -27.79
CA THR A 505 -35.37 13.30 -27.08
C THR A 505 -34.94 14.76 -27.13
N GLY A 506 -33.64 15.05 -26.98
CA GLY A 506 -33.09 16.37 -26.70
C GLY A 506 -32.81 16.62 -25.20
N HIS A 507 -33.04 15.63 -24.33
CA HIS A 507 -32.73 15.71 -22.91
C HIS A 507 -31.22 15.87 -22.65
N ILE A 508 -30.87 16.79 -21.73
CA ILE A 508 -29.50 17.00 -21.26
C ILE A 508 -29.33 16.32 -19.90
N TRP A 509 -28.37 15.41 -19.78
CA TRP A 509 -28.06 14.67 -18.55
C TRP A 509 -26.71 15.09 -17.99
N VAL A 510 -26.59 15.20 -16.67
CA VAL A 510 -25.33 15.49 -15.96
C VAL A 510 -25.17 14.54 -14.79
N GLY A 511 -23.96 13.97 -14.63
CA GLY A 511 -23.51 13.36 -13.38
C GLY A 511 -22.73 14.35 -12.53
N GLU A 512 -22.99 14.43 -11.23
CA GLU A 512 -22.38 15.40 -10.32
C GLU A 512 -21.94 14.79 -8.99
N ASN A 513 -20.74 15.18 -8.54
CA ASN A 513 -20.21 14.77 -7.24
C ASN A 513 -20.71 15.66 -6.11
N GLY A 514 -21.15 15.01 -5.03
CA GLY A 514 -21.44 15.64 -3.75
C GLY A 514 -20.18 16.05 -2.99
N GLN A 515 -20.36 16.40 -1.72
CA GLN A 515 -19.31 16.84 -0.80
C GLN A 515 -19.18 15.88 0.38
N ASP A 516 -20.26 15.65 1.12
CA ASP A 516 -20.24 14.97 2.42
C ASP A 516 -20.95 13.61 2.36
N LEU A 517 -22.11 13.51 1.69
CA LEU A 517 -22.98 12.32 1.79
C LEU A 517 -23.72 11.89 0.50
N TRP A 518 -23.86 12.72 -0.54
CA TRP A 518 -24.77 12.40 -1.67
C TRP A 518 -24.22 12.69 -3.07
N GLU A 519 -24.01 11.64 -3.86
CA GLU A 519 -23.79 11.74 -5.31
C GLU A 519 -25.12 11.87 -6.07
N SER A 520 -25.16 12.57 -7.21
CA SER A 520 -26.44 12.85 -7.90
C SER A 520 -26.40 12.81 -9.43
N VAL A 521 -27.55 12.45 -10.03
CA VAL A 521 -27.80 12.53 -11.48
C VAL A 521 -28.90 13.55 -11.75
N LYS A 522 -28.63 14.52 -12.62
CA LYS A 522 -29.53 15.63 -12.96
C LYS A 522 -29.96 15.54 -14.44
N LEU A 523 -31.26 15.50 -14.68
CA LEU A 523 -31.85 15.87 -15.97
C LEU A 523 -31.99 17.39 -15.97
N VAL A 524 -31.31 18.08 -16.89
CA VAL A 524 -31.05 19.52 -16.80
C VAL A 524 -32.15 20.32 -17.48
N GLU A 525 -33.00 20.95 -16.67
CA GLU A 525 -34.11 21.80 -17.13
C GLU A 525 -33.71 23.27 -17.31
N ARG A 526 -34.45 23.98 -18.17
CA ARG A 526 -34.22 25.40 -18.48
C ARG A 526 -34.48 26.28 -17.25
N GLY A 527 -33.42 26.88 -16.71
CA GLY A 527 -33.49 27.81 -15.58
C GLY A 527 -33.50 27.12 -14.21
N ALA A 528 -33.23 25.82 -14.16
CA ALA A 528 -33.21 25.06 -12.91
C ALA A 528 -32.15 25.55 -11.92
N ASN A 529 -32.45 25.37 -10.63
CA ASN A 529 -31.57 25.64 -9.50
C ASN A 529 -31.45 24.36 -8.66
N TYR A 530 -30.32 23.67 -8.77
CA TYR A 530 -30.07 22.41 -8.03
C TYR A 530 -29.45 22.62 -6.63
N GLY A 531 -29.53 23.83 -6.08
CA GLY A 531 -29.40 24.09 -4.66
C GLY A 531 -27.99 24.15 -4.07
N TRP A 532 -26.94 23.66 -4.75
CA TRP A 532 -25.57 23.82 -4.27
C TRP A 532 -25.27 25.31 -4.07
N SER A 533 -24.76 25.78 -2.94
CA SER A 533 -24.23 25.07 -1.77
C SER A 533 -25.12 25.14 -0.52
N ALA A 534 -26.37 25.57 -0.64
CA ALA A 534 -27.36 25.46 0.44
C ALA A 534 -27.85 24.01 0.63
N TYR A 535 -27.91 23.25 -0.47
CA TYR A 535 -28.29 21.84 -0.52
C TYR A 535 -27.21 20.99 -1.21
N GLU A 536 -27.11 19.73 -0.79
CA GLU A 536 -26.40 18.65 -1.46
C GLU A 536 -27.48 17.70 -2.02
N GLY A 537 -27.72 17.74 -3.34
CA GLY A 537 -28.88 17.09 -3.94
C GLY A 537 -30.21 17.63 -3.38
N SER A 538 -31.08 16.76 -2.89
CA SER A 538 -32.32 17.11 -2.16
C SER A 538 -32.09 17.47 -0.68
N HIS A 539 -30.87 17.29 -0.15
CA HIS A 539 -30.59 17.33 1.28
C HIS A 539 -30.03 18.69 1.72
N ALA A 540 -30.50 19.24 2.85
CA ALA A 540 -29.99 20.52 3.35
C ALA A 540 -28.54 20.36 3.85
N PHE A 541 -27.62 21.17 3.31
CA PHE A 541 -26.18 21.05 3.57
C PHE A 541 -25.66 22.20 4.43
N TYR A 542 -25.71 23.43 3.93
CA TYR A 542 -25.51 24.63 4.74
C TYR A 542 -26.85 25.35 4.96
N PRO A 543 -27.62 25.04 6.04
CA PRO A 543 -28.96 25.60 6.26
C PRO A 543 -28.98 27.12 6.44
N ASN A 544 -27.82 27.75 6.70
CA ASN A 544 -27.67 29.20 6.83
C ASN A 544 -27.38 29.90 5.48
N ARG A 545 -27.22 29.17 4.36
CA ARG A 545 -27.05 29.74 3.02
C ARG A 545 -28.42 29.88 2.35
N ALA A 546 -28.72 31.07 1.85
CA ALA A 546 -29.96 31.30 1.08
C ALA A 546 -29.89 30.64 -0.30
N LEU A 547 -31.04 30.17 -0.80
CA LEU A 547 -31.18 29.84 -2.22
C LEU A 547 -31.19 31.12 -3.07
N GLY A 548 -30.49 31.07 -4.20
CA GLY A 548 -30.57 32.03 -5.28
C GLY A 548 -31.83 31.80 -6.15
N PRO A 549 -31.96 32.54 -7.26
CA PRO A 549 -33.19 32.56 -8.06
C PRO A 549 -33.68 31.19 -8.52
N GLY A 550 -34.99 30.96 -8.41
CA GLY A 550 -35.65 29.69 -8.73
C GLY A 550 -36.18 28.97 -7.48
N LYS A 551 -36.57 27.71 -7.65
CA LYS A 551 -36.87 26.76 -6.56
C LYS A 551 -35.87 25.61 -6.62
N LEU A 552 -35.63 24.94 -5.50
CA LEU A 552 -34.82 23.73 -5.46
C LEU A 552 -35.38 22.69 -6.46
N SER A 553 -34.58 22.40 -7.47
CA SER A 553 -34.83 21.43 -8.52
C SER A 553 -34.17 20.13 -8.07
N LYS A 554 -34.95 19.05 -7.95
CA LYS A 554 -34.43 17.78 -7.42
C LYS A 554 -33.60 17.04 -8.48
N PRO A 555 -32.57 16.27 -8.08
CA PRO A 555 -31.98 15.26 -8.94
C PRO A 555 -33.01 14.19 -9.36
N VAL A 556 -32.71 13.48 -10.45
CA VAL A 556 -33.50 12.33 -10.93
C VAL A 556 -33.10 11.04 -10.21
N ALA A 557 -31.85 10.98 -9.75
CA ALA A 557 -31.37 9.95 -8.82
C ALA A 557 -30.33 10.54 -7.87
N GLU A 558 -30.28 9.97 -6.67
CA GLU A 558 -29.36 10.33 -5.59
C GLU A 558 -28.82 9.04 -4.97
N HIS A 559 -27.51 8.97 -4.76
CA HIS A 559 -26.83 7.81 -4.19
C HIS A 559 -26.06 8.24 -2.95
N HIS A 560 -26.42 7.71 -1.79
CA HIS A 560 -25.71 7.99 -0.55
C HIS A 560 -24.26 7.49 -0.62
N HIS A 561 -23.36 8.12 0.13
CA HIS A 561 -21.93 7.80 0.22
C HIS A 561 -21.60 6.42 0.83
N VAL A 562 -22.61 5.57 1.03
CA VAL A 562 -22.43 4.12 1.25
C VAL A 562 -22.47 3.32 -0.05
N GLU A 563 -23.17 3.78 -1.09
CA GLU A 563 -23.34 3.07 -2.37
C GLU A 563 -22.44 3.61 -3.48
N ALA A 564 -22.28 4.94 -3.56
CA ALA A 564 -21.43 5.67 -4.50
C ALA A 564 -20.46 6.58 -3.73
N ARG A 565 -19.49 7.20 -4.40
CA ARG A 565 -18.46 8.09 -3.78
C ARG A 565 -17.86 9.14 -4.71
N SER A 566 -17.93 8.95 -6.02
CA SER A 566 -17.52 9.90 -7.05
C SER A 566 -18.18 9.48 -8.37
N LEU A 567 -19.48 9.78 -8.49
CA LEU A 567 -20.31 9.53 -9.65
C LEU A 567 -19.83 10.36 -10.84
N THR A 568 -19.52 9.71 -11.97
CA THR A 568 -19.01 10.40 -13.16
C THR A 568 -20.08 10.87 -14.11
N GLY A 569 -21.24 10.20 -14.14
CA GLY A 569 -22.14 10.27 -15.30
C GLY A 569 -21.70 9.32 -16.41
N GLY A 570 -22.19 9.55 -17.63
CA GLY A 570 -21.92 8.72 -18.80
C GLY A 570 -22.70 9.14 -20.04
N MET A 571 -23.42 8.22 -20.69
CA MET A 571 -24.03 8.39 -22.01
C MET A 571 -25.46 7.85 -22.08
N VAL A 572 -26.26 8.29 -23.06
CA VAL A 572 -27.62 7.75 -23.31
C VAL A 572 -27.54 6.65 -24.37
N TYR A 573 -27.80 5.40 -23.99
CA TYR A 573 -27.54 4.24 -24.82
C TYR A 573 -28.60 4.01 -25.90
N HIS A 574 -28.18 4.05 -27.18
CA HIS A 574 -29.05 3.83 -28.34
C HIS A 574 -28.63 2.72 -29.30
N GLY A 575 -27.51 2.04 -29.01
CA GLY A 575 -27.00 0.88 -29.73
C GLY A 575 -27.96 -0.32 -29.76
N GLN A 576 -27.49 -1.43 -30.31
CA GLN A 576 -28.33 -2.59 -30.66
C GLN A 576 -28.01 -3.85 -29.85
N LYS A 577 -26.74 -4.05 -29.45
CA LYS A 577 -26.27 -5.30 -28.82
C LYS A 577 -26.82 -5.51 -27.40
N LEU A 578 -27.18 -4.42 -26.70
CA LEU A 578 -27.66 -4.42 -25.32
C LEU A 578 -29.11 -3.90 -25.24
N SER A 579 -30.00 -4.39 -26.11
CA SER A 579 -31.38 -3.89 -26.29
C SER A 579 -32.17 -3.60 -25.00
N GLY A 580 -31.98 -4.40 -23.94
CA GLY A 580 -32.57 -4.19 -22.61
C GLY A 580 -32.21 -2.86 -21.93
N LEU A 581 -31.14 -2.18 -22.35
CA LEU A 581 -30.70 -0.86 -21.86
C LEU A 581 -31.12 0.30 -22.77
N ARG A 582 -31.71 0.06 -23.95
CA ARG A 582 -31.96 1.12 -24.95
C ARG A 582 -32.82 2.27 -24.40
N GLY A 583 -32.38 3.50 -24.64
CA GLY A 583 -32.98 4.72 -24.11
C GLY A 583 -32.67 5.01 -22.64
N ALA A 584 -31.78 4.27 -21.99
CA ALA A 584 -31.30 4.58 -20.64
C ALA A 584 -30.07 5.49 -20.67
N TYR A 585 -30.03 6.49 -19.79
CA TYR A 585 -28.79 7.15 -19.39
C TYR A 585 -28.00 6.19 -18.50
N LEU A 586 -26.85 5.73 -18.99
CA LEU A 586 -25.90 4.90 -18.26
C LEU A 586 -24.87 5.79 -17.58
N TYR A 587 -24.63 5.56 -16.29
CA TYR A 587 -23.65 6.33 -15.51
C TYR A 587 -22.86 5.44 -14.57
N GLY A 588 -21.58 5.79 -14.36
CA GLY A 588 -20.67 5.07 -13.49
C GLY A 588 -20.22 5.86 -12.27
N ASP A 589 -19.49 5.19 -11.39
CA ASP A 589 -18.81 5.77 -10.23
C ASP A 589 -17.32 5.39 -10.20
N TYR A 590 -16.46 6.40 -10.02
CA TYR A 590 -14.99 6.30 -10.09
C TYR A 590 -14.36 5.51 -8.94
N SER A 591 -15.02 5.48 -7.78
CA SER A 591 -14.45 4.96 -6.53
C SER A 591 -14.89 3.52 -6.24
N THR A 592 -16.10 3.16 -6.66
CA THR A 592 -16.75 1.85 -6.42
C THR A 592 -16.82 0.99 -7.67
N GLY A 593 -16.61 1.56 -8.87
CA GLY A 593 -16.67 0.84 -10.15
C GLY A 593 -18.07 0.34 -10.52
N ARG A 594 -19.12 0.78 -9.82
CA ARG A 594 -20.52 0.48 -10.14
C ARG A 594 -21.00 1.25 -11.37
N ILE A 595 -21.96 0.68 -12.09
CA ILE A 595 -22.66 1.30 -13.21
C ILE A 595 -24.15 1.06 -13.02
N TRP A 596 -24.95 2.11 -13.15
CA TRP A 596 -26.41 2.08 -13.12
C TRP A 596 -26.98 2.64 -14.44
N GLY A 597 -28.29 2.50 -14.62
CA GLY A 597 -29.02 3.10 -15.72
C GLY A 597 -30.36 3.71 -15.28
N ILE A 598 -30.77 4.81 -15.91
CA ILE A 598 -32.07 5.47 -15.71
C ILE A 598 -32.76 5.67 -17.06
N ARG A 599 -34.07 5.37 -17.14
CA ARG A 599 -34.97 5.82 -18.21
C ARG A 599 -35.93 6.89 -17.68
N HIS A 600 -36.20 7.92 -18.46
CA HIS A 600 -37.08 9.04 -18.09
C HIS A 600 -37.93 9.48 -19.29
N ASP A 601 -39.22 9.73 -19.08
CA ASP A 601 -40.13 10.19 -20.17
C ASP A 601 -40.08 11.72 -20.39
N GLY A 602 -39.35 12.45 -19.54
CA GLY A 602 -39.32 13.91 -19.48
C GLY A 602 -40.13 14.47 -18.31
N THR A 603 -40.97 13.66 -17.67
CA THR A 603 -41.78 14.03 -16.50
C THR A 603 -41.52 13.15 -15.28
N ARG A 604 -41.08 11.90 -15.47
CA ARG A 604 -40.79 10.94 -14.39
C ARG A 604 -39.79 9.85 -14.82
N VAL A 605 -39.20 9.20 -13.82
CA VAL A 605 -38.44 7.96 -14.00
C VAL A 605 -39.38 6.83 -14.45
N LEU A 606 -39.02 6.15 -15.53
CA LEU A 606 -39.67 4.94 -16.03
C LEU A 606 -39.01 3.66 -15.50
N TRP A 607 -37.70 3.71 -15.30
CA TRP A 607 -36.89 2.61 -14.77
C TRP A 607 -35.57 3.17 -14.21
N GLN A 608 -35.10 2.59 -13.11
CA GLN A 608 -33.75 2.77 -12.59
C GLN A 608 -33.24 1.40 -12.10
N GLY A 609 -31.94 1.14 -12.24
CA GLY A 609 -31.33 -0.06 -11.67
C GLY A 609 -29.82 -0.16 -11.86
N GLU A 610 -29.18 -1.01 -11.06
CA GLU A 610 -27.77 -1.38 -11.25
C GLU A 610 -27.62 -2.22 -12.52
N VAL A 611 -26.64 -1.87 -13.35
CA VAL A 611 -26.37 -2.45 -14.67
C VAL A 611 -25.18 -3.40 -14.59
N ALA A 612 -24.08 -2.96 -13.97
CA ALA A 612 -22.86 -3.74 -13.81
C ALA A 612 -22.07 -3.33 -12.55
N ARG A 613 -21.35 -4.29 -11.97
CA ARG A 613 -20.32 -4.07 -10.95
C ARG A 613 -18.96 -4.34 -11.60
N THR A 614 -18.01 -3.43 -11.44
CA THR A 614 -16.68 -3.51 -12.07
C THR A 614 -15.57 -3.13 -11.09
N THR A 615 -14.33 -3.44 -11.43
CA THR A 615 -13.13 -3.02 -10.67
C THR A 615 -12.52 -1.72 -11.23
N CYS A 616 -13.19 -1.05 -12.17
CA CYS A 616 -12.66 0.09 -12.90
C CYS A 616 -12.66 1.35 -12.03
N LYS A 617 -11.66 2.22 -12.21
CA LYS A 617 -11.78 3.64 -11.84
C LYS A 617 -12.48 4.36 -12.98
N ILE A 618 -13.81 4.26 -13.05
CA ILE A 618 -14.59 4.78 -14.18
C ILE A 618 -14.42 6.29 -14.27
N THR A 619 -13.95 6.81 -15.41
CA THR A 619 -13.77 8.26 -15.66
C THR A 619 -14.74 8.80 -16.72
N ALA A 620 -15.20 7.92 -17.61
CA ALA A 620 -16.28 8.15 -18.57
C ALA A 620 -16.92 6.81 -18.98
N ILE A 621 -18.16 6.88 -19.48
CA ILE A 621 -18.76 5.85 -20.32
C ILE A 621 -19.02 6.52 -21.67
N GLY A 622 -18.12 6.29 -22.63
CA GLY A 622 -18.23 6.80 -24.00
C GLY A 622 -18.99 5.84 -24.92
N GLU A 623 -19.10 6.20 -26.20
CA GLU A 623 -19.71 5.35 -27.23
C GLU A 623 -18.75 5.11 -28.40
N ASP A 624 -18.84 3.93 -29.01
CA ASP A 624 -18.23 3.62 -30.31
C ASP A 624 -19.15 4.00 -31.49
N HIS A 625 -18.70 3.70 -32.71
CA HIS A 625 -19.46 3.99 -33.94
C HIS A 625 -20.75 3.17 -34.12
N ASP A 626 -20.92 2.06 -33.38
CA ASP A 626 -22.16 1.28 -33.34
C ASP A 626 -23.14 1.82 -32.27
N GLY A 627 -22.73 2.82 -31.48
CA GLY A 627 -23.46 3.36 -30.33
C GLY A 627 -23.34 2.49 -29.08
N GLU A 628 -22.30 1.66 -28.98
CA GLU A 628 -22.09 0.71 -27.88
C GLU A 628 -21.17 1.27 -26.78
N PRO A 629 -21.46 0.98 -25.49
CA PRO A 629 -20.80 1.67 -24.38
C PRO A 629 -19.38 1.16 -24.16
N ILE A 630 -18.43 2.09 -24.17
CA ILE A 630 -17.03 1.86 -23.79
C ILE A 630 -16.77 2.54 -22.44
N ILE A 631 -16.60 1.72 -21.41
CA ILE A 631 -16.21 2.13 -20.05
C ILE A 631 -14.72 2.47 -20.09
N VAL A 632 -14.37 3.69 -19.67
CA VAL A 632 -12.98 4.16 -19.56
C VAL A 632 -12.52 3.98 -18.11
N ASP A 633 -11.47 3.18 -17.91
CA ASP A 633 -10.83 2.96 -16.61
C ASP A 633 -9.54 3.77 -16.50
N HIS A 634 -9.44 4.62 -15.47
CA HIS A 634 -8.31 5.50 -15.22
C HIS A 634 -6.96 4.75 -15.08
N ALA A 635 -6.99 3.44 -14.84
CA ALA A 635 -5.82 2.56 -14.87
C ALA A 635 -5.20 2.36 -16.28
N GLY A 636 -5.84 2.88 -17.35
CA GLY A 636 -5.36 2.76 -18.73
C GLY A 636 -6.03 1.63 -19.52
N LEU A 637 -7.21 1.19 -19.09
CA LEU A 637 -7.93 0.05 -19.65
C LEU A 637 -9.32 0.47 -20.14
N PHE A 638 -9.89 -0.34 -21.03
CA PHE A 638 -11.21 -0.10 -21.62
C PHE A 638 -12.05 -1.38 -21.53
N TYR A 639 -13.34 -1.23 -21.26
CA TYR A 639 -14.25 -2.36 -21.12
C TYR A 639 -15.55 -2.10 -21.88
N ARG A 640 -16.13 -3.15 -22.46
CA ARG A 640 -17.48 -3.15 -23.02
C ARG A 640 -18.40 -3.94 -22.11
N LEU A 641 -19.70 -3.61 -22.10
CA LEU A 641 -20.70 -4.41 -21.40
C LEU A 641 -21.08 -5.66 -22.23
N GLU A 642 -21.26 -6.78 -21.54
CA GLU A 642 -21.89 -7.99 -22.08
C GLU A 642 -23.02 -8.45 -21.14
N PRO A 643 -24.11 -9.04 -21.66
CA PRO A 643 -25.10 -9.70 -20.82
C PRO A 643 -24.44 -10.75 -19.92
N THR A 644 -24.80 -10.75 -18.64
CA THR A 644 -24.33 -11.75 -17.69
C THR A 644 -24.96 -13.10 -18.02
N THR A 645 -24.25 -13.92 -18.79
CA THR A 645 -24.44 -15.38 -18.74
C THR A 645 -24.33 -15.81 -17.29
N ILE A 646 -25.25 -16.63 -16.79
CA ILE A 646 -25.32 -16.99 -15.37
C ILE A 646 -24.15 -17.93 -15.02
N GLU A 647 -22.98 -17.35 -14.80
CA GLU A 647 -21.87 -17.96 -14.07
C GLU A 647 -22.34 -18.14 -12.63
N THR A 648 -22.94 -19.30 -12.39
CA THR A 648 -23.47 -19.82 -11.12
C THR A 648 -23.61 -18.77 -10.02
N ARG A 649 -24.84 -18.27 -9.85
CA ARG A 649 -25.35 -17.87 -8.53
C ARG A 649 -24.87 -18.94 -7.55
N SER A 650 -23.98 -18.57 -6.63
CA SER A 650 -23.43 -19.52 -5.67
C SER A 650 -24.51 -19.81 -4.63
N ALA A 651 -25.43 -20.72 -4.98
CA ALA A 651 -26.39 -21.30 -4.03
C ALA A 651 -25.68 -22.09 -2.91
N SER A 652 -24.38 -22.34 -3.11
CA SER A 652 -23.38 -22.82 -2.17
C SER A 652 -22.72 -21.74 -1.30
N PHE A 653 -22.94 -20.44 -1.55
CA PHE A 653 -22.38 -19.38 -0.70
C PHE A 653 -23.01 -19.50 0.71
N PRO A 654 -22.21 -19.55 1.78
CA PRO A 654 -22.70 -19.76 3.14
C PRO A 654 -23.64 -18.64 3.57
N THR A 655 -24.85 -19.01 3.99
CA THR A 655 -25.84 -18.08 4.57
C THR A 655 -25.81 -18.11 6.09
N LYS A 656 -25.22 -19.16 6.68
CA LYS A 656 -24.89 -19.26 8.11
C LYS A 656 -23.38 -19.26 8.34
N LEU A 657 -22.96 -18.74 9.48
CA LEU A 657 -21.55 -18.71 9.87
C LEU A 657 -20.97 -20.13 10.03
N SER A 658 -21.78 -21.08 10.51
CA SER A 658 -21.45 -22.51 10.54
C SER A 658 -21.12 -23.14 9.18
N GLU A 659 -21.65 -22.59 8.08
CA GLU A 659 -21.45 -23.10 6.71
C GLU A 659 -20.11 -22.62 6.11
N THR A 660 -19.48 -21.58 6.67
CA THR A 660 -18.29 -20.91 6.09
C THR A 660 -16.99 -21.73 6.07
N GLY A 661 -16.87 -22.70 6.98
CA GLY A 661 -15.61 -23.42 7.25
C GLY A 661 -14.62 -22.70 8.19
N LEU A 662 -14.98 -21.52 8.72
CA LEU A 662 -14.15 -20.74 9.66
C LEU A 662 -14.19 -21.30 11.10
N PHE A 663 -15.27 -21.99 11.48
CA PHE A 663 -15.49 -22.52 12.83
C PHE A 663 -15.64 -24.05 12.80
N ALA A 664 -15.01 -24.73 13.77
CA ALA A 664 -15.26 -26.15 14.06
C ALA A 664 -16.44 -26.37 15.02
N SER A 665 -17.02 -25.30 15.57
CA SER A 665 -18.37 -25.24 16.14
C SER A 665 -18.72 -23.78 16.46
N THR A 666 -19.68 -23.17 15.76
CA THR A 666 -20.20 -21.84 16.12
C THR A 666 -20.90 -21.86 17.47
N LYS A 667 -21.63 -22.95 17.79
CA LYS A 667 -22.32 -23.12 19.08
C LYS A 667 -21.40 -23.06 20.29
N ASN A 668 -20.19 -23.60 20.16
CA ASN A 668 -19.18 -23.58 21.21
C ASN A 668 -18.11 -22.49 20.97
N HIS A 669 -18.36 -21.57 20.03
CA HIS A 669 -17.44 -20.53 19.55
C HIS A 669 -16.00 -21.01 19.27
N ARG A 670 -15.87 -22.24 18.77
CA ARG A 670 -14.60 -22.91 18.52
C ARG A 670 -14.19 -22.74 17.06
N LEU A 671 -13.09 -22.04 16.84
CA LEU A 671 -12.46 -21.87 15.52
C LEU A 671 -12.15 -23.21 14.84
N ASN A 672 -12.03 -23.19 13.52
CA ASN A 672 -11.34 -24.24 12.78
C ASN A 672 -9.85 -24.22 13.17
N PRO A 673 -9.19 -25.36 13.47
CA PRO A 673 -7.76 -25.38 13.83
C PRO A 673 -6.81 -24.72 12.83
N ALA A 674 -7.21 -24.56 11.56
CA ALA A 674 -6.45 -23.85 10.53
C ALA A 674 -6.60 -22.31 10.55
N VAL A 675 -7.43 -21.76 11.43
CA VAL A 675 -7.75 -20.32 11.51
C VAL A 675 -6.96 -19.68 12.65
N ILE A 676 -6.16 -18.68 12.31
CA ILE A 676 -5.15 -18.07 13.19
C ILE A 676 -5.78 -16.92 13.98
N PRO A 677 -5.84 -16.95 15.32
CA PRO A 677 -6.28 -15.83 16.12
C PRO A 677 -5.22 -14.74 16.15
N TYR A 678 -5.67 -13.47 16.20
CA TYR A 678 -4.77 -12.32 16.34
C TYR A 678 -5.40 -11.16 17.10
N SER A 679 -4.57 -10.18 17.42
CA SER A 679 -4.89 -8.96 18.15
C SER A 679 -4.10 -7.78 17.59
N VAL A 680 -4.60 -6.57 17.83
CA VAL A 680 -3.99 -5.33 17.34
C VAL A 680 -3.56 -4.46 18.52
N ASN A 681 -2.57 -3.57 18.34
CA ASN A 681 -2.11 -2.68 19.41
C ASN A 681 -3.15 -1.60 19.77
N SER A 682 -3.76 -0.97 18.76
CA SER A 682 -4.80 0.05 18.91
C SER A 682 -6.08 -0.39 18.21
N GLN A 683 -7.23 -0.23 18.86
CA GLN A 683 -8.52 -0.69 18.34
C GLN A 683 -9.36 0.48 17.81
N LEU A 684 -9.97 0.27 16.64
CA LEU A 684 -11.11 1.06 16.16
C LEU A 684 -12.24 1.00 17.20
N TRP A 685 -12.81 2.16 17.54
CA TRP A 685 -13.99 2.29 18.38
C TRP A 685 -15.22 1.66 17.71
N SER A 686 -16.10 1.07 18.50
CA SER A 686 -17.35 0.45 18.01
C SER A 686 -18.33 0.33 19.18
N ASP A 687 -18.69 1.47 19.77
CA ASP A 687 -19.67 1.61 20.86
C ASP A 687 -19.48 0.62 22.03
N GLY A 688 -18.23 0.50 22.51
CA GLY A 688 -17.86 -0.39 23.61
C GLY A 688 -17.64 -1.86 23.23
N ALA A 689 -17.84 -2.27 21.96
CA ALA A 689 -17.77 -3.69 21.59
C ALA A 689 -16.37 -4.30 21.70
N ASN A 690 -16.32 -5.40 22.45
CA ASN A 690 -15.21 -6.36 22.50
C ASN A 690 -15.06 -7.02 21.13
N LYS A 691 -13.82 -7.19 20.66
CA LYS A 691 -13.50 -7.60 19.28
C LYS A 691 -12.43 -8.69 19.24
N GLU A 692 -12.85 -9.92 18.97
CA GLU A 692 -11.98 -11.03 18.59
C GLU A 692 -11.65 -10.92 17.10
N ARG A 693 -10.44 -11.33 16.69
CA ARG A 693 -9.99 -11.24 15.29
C ARG A 693 -9.28 -12.52 14.87
N PHE A 694 -9.59 -12.98 13.65
CA PHE A 694 -9.04 -14.22 13.11
C PHE A 694 -8.64 -14.03 11.63
N LEU A 695 -7.61 -14.77 11.22
CA LEU A 695 -7.00 -14.74 9.89
C LEU A 695 -6.98 -16.16 9.33
N ALA A 696 -7.47 -16.34 8.11
CA ALA A 696 -7.46 -17.63 7.40
C ALA A 696 -6.84 -17.43 6.01
N LEU A 697 -5.90 -18.31 5.63
CA LEU A 697 -5.19 -18.25 4.35
C LEU A 697 -5.36 -19.55 3.55
N PRO A 698 -5.53 -19.49 2.22
CA PRO A 698 -5.52 -20.69 1.39
C PRO A 698 -4.17 -21.41 1.44
N PRO A 699 -4.14 -22.75 1.25
CA PRO A 699 -2.91 -23.54 1.26
C PRO A 699 -1.86 -23.04 0.28
N GLY A 700 -0.59 -22.99 0.73
CA GLY A 700 0.55 -22.58 -0.11
C GLY A 700 0.65 -21.09 -0.44
N THR A 701 -0.24 -20.25 0.12
CA THR A 701 -0.20 -18.79 -0.09
C THR A 701 0.64 -18.07 0.98
N GLN A 702 1.15 -16.88 0.65
CA GLN A 702 1.95 -16.04 1.54
C GLN A 702 1.47 -14.58 1.51
N ILE A 703 1.68 -13.88 2.62
CA ILE A 703 1.49 -12.45 2.80
C ILE A 703 2.77 -11.72 2.38
N ASP A 704 2.71 -10.81 1.40
CA ASP A 704 3.80 -9.88 1.12
C ASP A 704 3.90 -8.86 2.29
N PHE A 705 4.90 -9.05 3.15
CA PHE A 705 5.11 -8.23 4.35
C PHE A 705 5.69 -6.86 3.96
N THR A 706 5.09 -5.79 4.49
CA THR A 706 5.57 -4.41 4.31
C THR A 706 5.50 -3.63 5.63
N HIS A 707 6.31 -2.57 5.73
CA HIS A 707 6.25 -1.58 6.81
C HIS A 707 5.36 -0.37 6.45
N GLN A 708 4.73 -0.39 5.27
CA GLN A 708 3.83 0.62 4.74
C GLN A 708 2.40 0.36 5.26
N ARG A 709 1.39 1.04 4.70
CA ARG A 709 0.03 1.13 5.26
C ARG A 709 -0.73 -0.19 5.41
N SER A 710 -0.41 -1.21 4.63
CA SER A 710 -0.93 -2.57 4.77
C SER A 710 0.03 -3.61 4.18
N TRP A 711 -0.30 -4.89 4.38
CA TRP A 711 0.38 -6.02 3.76
C TRP A 711 -0.32 -6.48 2.48
N GLY A 712 0.46 -6.97 1.51
CA GLY A 712 -0.08 -7.61 0.31
C GLY A 712 -0.65 -8.98 0.65
N LEU A 713 -1.98 -9.07 0.74
CA LEU A 713 -2.68 -10.31 1.05
C LEU A 713 -3.14 -10.99 -0.26
N PRO A 714 -2.97 -12.32 -0.42
CA PRO A 714 -3.38 -13.06 -1.61
C PRO A 714 -4.89 -13.35 -1.66
N ASP A 715 -5.42 -13.63 -2.85
CA ASP A 715 -6.82 -14.02 -3.03
C ASP A 715 -7.17 -15.31 -2.28
N GLY A 716 -8.42 -15.42 -1.83
CA GLY A 716 -8.93 -16.47 -0.97
C GLY A 716 -8.64 -16.25 0.53
N VAL A 717 -7.84 -15.25 0.91
CA VAL A 717 -7.67 -14.85 2.32
C VAL A 717 -8.98 -14.33 2.90
N VAL A 718 -9.25 -14.74 4.13
CA VAL A 718 -10.40 -14.26 4.91
C VAL A 718 -9.94 -13.65 6.23
N LEU A 719 -10.41 -12.42 6.50
CA LEU A 719 -10.23 -11.73 7.76
C LEU A 719 -11.57 -11.69 8.49
N VAL A 720 -11.57 -12.14 9.75
CA VAL A 720 -12.78 -12.29 10.55
C VAL A 720 -12.68 -11.39 11.78
N LYS A 721 -13.78 -10.72 12.13
CA LYS A 721 -13.93 -9.92 13.35
C LYS A 721 -15.23 -10.31 14.03
N THR A 722 -15.20 -10.83 15.26
CA THR A 722 -16.43 -11.08 16.03
C THR A 722 -16.59 -10.00 17.10
N PHE A 723 -17.75 -9.35 17.10
CA PHE A 723 -18.09 -8.22 17.96
C PHE A 723 -19.08 -8.68 19.04
N SER A 724 -18.78 -8.35 20.30
CA SER A 724 -19.64 -8.64 21.45
C SER A 724 -19.84 -7.41 22.33
N LEU A 725 -21.05 -7.24 22.88
CA LEU A 725 -21.34 -6.23 23.91
C LEU A 725 -21.66 -6.92 25.25
N GLU A 726 -21.17 -6.35 26.35
CA GLU A 726 -21.60 -6.71 27.69
C GLU A 726 -23.05 -6.25 27.91
N THR A 727 -24.00 -7.16 28.09
CA THR A 727 -25.40 -6.78 28.36
C THR A 727 -25.62 -6.24 29.78
N THR A 728 -24.58 -6.21 30.62
CA THR A 728 -24.49 -5.45 31.86
C THR A 728 -23.14 -4.74 31.93
N VAL A 729 -23.11 -3.41 32.08
CA VAL A 729 -21.87 -2.62 32.07
C VAL A 729 -20.89 -3.08 33.15
N GLY A 730 -19.64 -3.36 32.77
CA GLY A 730 -18.57 -3.77 33.67
C GLY A 730 -18.67 -5.23 34.12
N LYS A 731 -19.31 -6.08 33.32
CA LYS A 731 -19.50 -7.52 33.57
C LYS A 731 -19.16 -8.32 32.29
N PRO A 732 -17.88 -8.64 32.04
CA PRO A 732 -17.44 -9.39 30.86
C PRO A 732 -18.12 -10.76 30.68
N ALA A 733 -18.58 -11.39 31.76
CA ALA A 733 -19.37 -12.63 31.71
C ALA A 733 -20.77 -12.46 31.04
N THR A 734 -21.19 -11.23 30.73
CA THR A 734 -22.45 -10.90 30.03
C THR A 734 -22.25 -10.52 28.57
N ASN A 735 -21.08 -10.82 27.97
CA ASN A 735 -20.83 -10.60 26.54
C ASN A 735 -21.78 -11.43 25.65
N ARG A 736 -22.69 -10.76 24.95
CA ARG A 736 -23.50 -11.30 23.84
C ARG A 736 -22.77 -10.98 22.53
N ARG A 737 -22.43 -12.01 21.74
CA ARG A 737 -21.99 -11.87 20.35
C ARG A 737 -23.14 -11.30 19.53
N LEU A 738 -22.87 -10.23 18.79
CA LEU A 738 -23.86 -9.57 17.93
C LEU A 738 -23.57 -9.88 16.46
N GLU A 739 -22.37 -9.56 15.98
CA GLU A 739 -21.95 -9.88 14.62
C GLU A 739 -20.62 -10.62 14.53
N THR A 740 -20.50 -11.45 13.49
CA THR A 740 -19.20 -11.83 12.93
C THR A 740 -19.11 -11.24 11.52
N ARG A 741 -18.18 -10.28 11.34
CA ARG A 741 -17.88 -9.65 10.06
C ARG A 741 -16.75 -10.39 9.38
N VAL A 742 -16.94 -10.71 8.11
CA VAL A 742 -16.06 -11.51 7.26
C VAL A 742 -15.65 -10.66 6.07
N MET A 743 -14.38 -10.31 5.97
CA MET A 743 -13.79 -9.73 4.76
C MET A 743 -13.13 -10.86 3.97
N LEU A 744 -13.62 -11.14 2.76
CA LEU A 744 -13.03 -12.08 1.81
C LEU A 744 -12.25 -11.31 0.75
N LYS A 745 -11.02 -11.72 0.44
CA LYS A 745 -10.33 -11.25 -0.77
C LYS A 745 -10.57 -12.21 -1.94
N GLN A 746 -11.00 -11.70 -3.08
CA GLN A 746 -11.17 -12.47 -4.33
C GLN A 746 -11.07 -11.56 -5.55
N ASN A 747 -10.49 -12.05 -6.64
CA ASN A 747 -10.22 -11.28 -7.86
C ASN A 747 -9.43 -9.98 -7.60
N SER A 748 -8.44 -10.06 -6.71
CA SER A 748 -7.67 -8.94 -6.12
C SER A 748 -8.45 -7.92 -5.30
N GLU A 749 -9.79 -7.99 -5.25
CA GLU A 749 -10.65 -7.08 -4.50
C GLU A 749 -11.13 -7.66 -3.17
N TRP A 750 -11.73 -6.82 -2.32
CA TRP A 750 -12.30 -7.24 -1.04
C TRP A 750 -13.83 -7.14 -1.04
N ALA A 751 -14.48 -8.13 -0.44
CA ALA A 751 -15.92 -8.16 -0.20
C ALA A 751 -16.21 -8.31 1.30
N GLY A 752 -17.11 -7.48 1.84
CA GLY A 752 -17.51 -7.49 3.25
C GLY A 752 -18.87 -8.15 3.46
N TYR A 753 -18.93 -9.11 4.38
CA TYR A 753 -20.15 -9.83 4.74
C TYR A 753 -20.37 -9.80 6.27
N THR A 754 -21.57 -9.42 6.69
CA THR A 754 -21.94 -9.32 8.12
C THR A 754 -22.89 -10.47 8.48
N TYR A 755 -22.52 -11.31 9.44
CA TYR A 755 -23.37 -12.38 9.97
C TYR A 755 -23.88 -11.98 11.37
N ARG A 756 -25.20 -11.86 11.55
CA ARG A 756 -25.87 -11.54 12.81
C ARG A 756 -26.13 -12.80 13.63
N TRP A 757 -25.64 -12.85 14.87
CA TRP A 757 -25.81 -13.97 15.80
C TRP A 757 -27.25 -14.08 16.29
N ASN A 758 -27.69 -15.31 16.55
CA ASN A 758 -29.00 -15.56 17.17
C ASN A 758 -28.95 -15.40 18.71
N ASP A 759 -30.13 -15.24 19.32
CA ASP A 759 -30.25 -15.03 20.78
C ASP A 759 -29.82 -16.25 21.61
N ALA A 760 -29.96 -17.45 21.05
CA ALA A 760 -29.43 -18.68 21.64
C ALA A 760 -27.89 -18.77 21.56
N GLN A 761 -27.24 -17.81 20.89
CA GLN A 761 -25.79 -17.69 20.71
C GLN A 761 -25.15 -18.92 20.04
N THR A 762 -25.92 -19.67 19.25
CA THR A 762 -25.52 -20.95 18.67
C THR A 762 -24.96 -20.85 17.26
N ASP A 763 -25.39 -19.86 16.49
CA ASP A 763 -24.97 -19.62 15.10
C ASP A 763 -25.30 -18.18 14.69
N ALA A 764 -24.84 -17.76 13.51
CA ALA A 764 -25.13 -16.44 12.94
C ALA A 764 -25.56 -16.52 11.48
N THR A 765 -26.51 -15.67 11.06
CA THR A 765 -27.07 -15.62 9.70
C THR A 765 -26.62 -14.36 8.97
N LEU A 766 -26.31 -14.48 7.68
CA LEU A 766 -25.96 -13.36 6.81
C LEU A 766 -27.06 -12.28 6.82
N VAL A 767 -26.67 -11.03 7.08
CA VAL A 767 -27.54 -9.85 7.07
C VAL A 767 -27.95 -9.50 5.62
N ALA A 768 -29.03 -8.73 5.44
CA ALA A 768 -29.40 -8.17 4.13
C ALA A 768 -28.26 -7.31 3.53
N ASP A 769 -28.29 -7.10 2.21
CA ASP A 769 -27.24 -6.37 1.48
C ASP A 769 -27.13 -4.90 1.91
N ALA A 770 -28.27 -4.26 2.19
CA ALA A 770 -28.41 -2.91 2.71
C ALA A 770 -28.08 -2.73 4.21
N GLY A 771 -27.70 -3.79 4.93
CA GLY A 771 -27.50 -3.74 6.39
C GLY A 771 -28.80 -3.82 7.18
N VAL A 772 -28.73 -3.66 8.51
CA VAL A 772 -29.91 -3.56 9.42
C VAL A 772 -29.51 -2.97 10.78
N ASP A 773 -30.45 -2.35 11.51
CA ASP A 773 -30.26 -1.92 12.89
C ASP A 773 -30.96 -2.87 13.90
N GLU A 774 -30.41 -3.02 15.10
CA GLU A 774 -31.03 -3.69 16.25
C GLU A 774 -30.91 -2.83 17.51
N GLU A 775 -31.98 -2.71 18.28
CA GLU A 775 -31.92 -2.07 19.60
C GLU A 775 -31.49 -3.09 20.67
N ILE A 776 -30.30 -2.89 21.25
CA ILE A 776 -29.74 -3.69 22.33
C ILE A 776 -30.09 -3.06 23.67
N ASN A 777 -30.65 -3.84 24.60
CA ASN A 777 -30.88 -3.39 25.98
C ASN A 777 -29.67 -3.74 26.85
N ILE A 778 -28.93 -2.73 27.29
CA ILE A 778 -27.75 -2.85 28.16
C ILE A 778 -28.15 -2.46 29.59
N ARG A 779 -27.92 -3.33 30.58
CA ARG A 779 -28.12 -2.97 31.99
C ARG A 779 -27.01 -2.04 32.44
N ASP A 780 -27.37 -0.85 32.89
CA ASP A 780 -26.46 0.26 33.12
C ASP A 780 -26.96 1.06 34.33
N ALA A 781 -26.23 1.01 35.45
CA ALA A 781 -26.64 1.62 36.70
C ALA A 781 -26.67 3.17 36.64
N ASN A 782 -26.02 3.76 35.64
CA ASN A 782 -26.01 5.21 35.42
C ASN A 782 -27.13 5.67 34.47
N ALA A 783 -27.82 4.74 33.80
CA ALA A 783 -28.90 5.06 32.87
C ALA A 783 -30.23 5.27 33.61
N PRO A 784 -31.10 6.20 33.15
CA PRO A 784 -32.46 6.33 33.67
C PRO A 784 -33.23 5.00 33.60
N GLY A 785 -33.73 4.52 34.74
CA GLY A 785 -34.40 3.22 34.83
C GLY A 785 -33.48 1.99 34.86
N GLY A 786 -32.15 2.16 34.92
CA GLY A 786 -31.17 1.07 35.04
C GLY A 786 -30.91 0.30 33.74
N VAL A 787 -31.47 0.74 32.61
CA VAL A 787 -31.31 0.12 31.28
C VAL A 787 -31.07 1.20 30.24
N ARG A 788 -29.97 1.06 29.50
CA ARG A 788 -29.63 1.90 28.34
C ARG A 788 -29.96 1.15 27.06
N LYS A 789 -30.83 1.73 26.24
CA LYS A 789 -31.04 1.30 24.84
C LYS A 789 -29.83 1.73 24.01
N GLN A 790 -29.30 0.84 23.18
CA GLN A 790 -28.16 1.08 22.30
C GLN A 790 -28.45 0.49 20.92
N THR A 791 -28.50 1.32 19.89
CA THR A 791 -28.61 0.84 18.51
C THR A 791 -27.30 0.18 18.10
N TRP A 792 -27.34 -1.10 17.71
CA TRP A 792 -26.26 -1.75 16.99
C TRP A 792 -26.58 -1.75 15.49
N HIS A 793 -25.72 -1.08 14.72
CA HIS A 793 -25.83 -1.04 13.27
C HIS A 793 -24.99 -2.17 12.64
N TYR A 794 -25.66 -3.10 11.96
CA TYR A 794 -25.02 -4.15 11.17
C TYR A 794 -24.80 -3.64 9.73
N PRO A 795 -23.56 -3.38 9.31
CA PRO A 795 -23.32 -2.66 8.06
C PRO A 795 -23.64 -3.47 6.81
N SER A 796 -24.04 -2.71 5.78
CA SER A 796 -24.16 -3.16 4.40
C SER A 796 -22.83 -3.67 3.83
N ARG A 797 -22.92 -4.33 2.66
CA ARG A 797 -21.74 -4.78 1.89
C ARG A 797 -20.80 -3.62 1.56
N ALA A 798 -21.38 -2.45 1.26
CA ALA A 798 -20.65 -1.32 0.73
C ALA A 798 -20.10 -0.40 1.84
N GLU A 799 -20.77 -0.29 3.00
CA GLU A 799 -20.20 0.36 4.19
C GLU A 799 -18.93 -0.31 4.69
N CYS A 800 -18.82 -1.63 4.54
CA CYS A 800 -17.57 -2.34 4.82
C CYS A 800 -16.40 -1.80 3.97
N LEU A 801 -16.67 -1.43 2.71
CA LEU A 801 -15.69 -0.92 1.75
C LEU A 801 -15.38 0.57 1.89
N VAL A 802 -16.16 1.34 2.66
CA VAL A 802 -15.79 2.74 3.02
C VAL A 802 -14.48 2.74 3.81
N CYS A 803 -14.41 1.92 4.86
CA CYS A 803 -13.20 1.77 5.68
C CYS A 803 -12.15 0.84 5.05
N HIS A 804 -12.58 -0.16 4.26
CA HIS A 804 -11.73 -1.09 3.52
C HIS A 804 -11.56 -0.69 2.03
N SER A 805 -11.42 0.61 1.77
CA SER A 805 -11.31 1.20 0.43
C SER A 805 -9.93 1.02 -0.20
N ARG A 806 -9.82 1.21 -1.51
CA ARG A 806 -8.53 1.31 -2.23
C ARG A 806 -7.59 2.35 -1.60
N ALA A 807 -8.13 3.42 -1.00
CA ALA A 807 -7.36 4.47 -0.35
C ALA A 807 -6.75 4.07 1.00
N SER A 808 -7.45 3.23 1.79
CA SER A 808 -6.88 2.62 3.00
C SER A 808 -5.94 1.45 2.69
N THR A 809 -5.60 1.24 1.41
CA THR A 809 -4.94 0.02 0.88
C THR A 809 -5.69 -1.26 1.28
N PHE A 810 -7.02 -1.17 1.27
CA PHE A 810 -8.02 -2.20 1.52
C PHE A 810 -8.11 -2.83 2.92
N VAL A 811 -7.07 -2.83 3.76
CA VAL A 811 -7.10 -3.61 5.03
C VAL A 811 -6.69 -2.82 6.25
N LEU A 812 -7.67 -2.58 7.13
CA LEU A 812 -7.45 -2.02 8.45
C LEU A 812 -7.03 -3.11 9.46
N GLY A 813 -5.87 -2.92 10.09
CA GLY A 813 -5.43 -3.68 11.27
C GLY A 813 -4.41 -4.80 11.01
N LEU A 814 -4.13 -5.16 9.75
CA LEU A 814 -2.97 -5.99 9.39
C LEU A 814 -1.86 -5.10 8.82
N THR A 815 -1.08 -4.55 9.75
CA THR A 815 0.10 -3.71 9.49
C THR A 815 1.21 -4.09 10.44
N GLU A 816 2.47 -3.78 10.12
CA GLU A 816 3.61 -3.96 11.03
C GLU A 816 3.30 -3.34 12.42
N SER A 817 2.87 -2.08 12.45
CA SER A 817 2.63 -1.33 13.69
C SER A 817 1.45 -1.84 14.53
N GLN A 818 0.44 -2.44 13.92
CA GLN A 818 -0.69 -3.05 14.63
C GLN A 818 -0.39 -4.46 15.11
N MET A 819 0.36 -5.24 14.33
CA MET A 819 0.62 -6.65 14.56
C MET A 819 1.86 -6.91 15.43
N ASN A 820 2.80 -5.98 15.51
CA ASN A 820 3.96 -6.07 16.39
C ASN A 820 3.55 -5.97 17.87
N ARG A 821 3.22 -7.11 18.47
CA ARG A 821 2.84 -7.31 19.87
C ARG A 821 2.74 -8.80 20.18
N ASP A 822 2.66 -9.13 21.46
CA ASP A 822 2.30 -10.47 21.90
C ASP A 822 0.83 -10.80 21.65
N HIS A 823 0.59 -12.09 21.38
CA HIS A 823 -0.68 -12.78 21.47
C HIS A 823 -0.49 -14.10 22.23
N ASP A 824 -1.58 -14.66 22.77
CA ASP A 824 -1.57 -15.94 23.48
C ASP A 824 -2.15 -17.04 22.57
N TYR A 825 -1.31 -18.00 22.19
CA TYR A 825 -1.67 -19.13 21.36
C TYR A 825 -1.88 -20.38 22.22
N ASN A 826 -3.01 -20.40 22.94
CA ASN A 826 -3.43 -21.49 23.84
C ASN A 826 -2.41 -21.82 24.96
N GLY A 827 -1.92 -20.80 25.66
CA GLY A 827 -0.93 -20.91 26.74
C GLY A 827 0.52 -20.71 26.29
N VAL A 828 0.75 -20.39 25.01
CA VAL A 828 2.07 -20.00 24.48
C VAL A 828 1.99 -18.56 24.00
N ARG A 829 2.51 -17.65 24.83
CA ARG A 829 2.58 -16.22 24.52
C ARG A 829 3.79 -15.91 23.64
N ALA A 830 3.56 -15.29 22.49
CA ALA A 830 4.61 -14.96 21.51
C ALA A 830 4.25 -13.73 20.67
N ASN A 831 5.27 -13.05 20.12
CA ASN A 831 5.06 -11.95 19.17
C ASN A 831 4.43 -12.48 17.87
N GLN A 832 3.33 -11.88 17.43
CA GLN A 832 2.54 -12.35 16.29
C GLN A 832 3.34 -12.35 14.98
N LEU A 833 4.27 -11.41 14.80
CA LEU A 833 5.09 -11.34 13.59
C LEU A 833 6.03 -12.55 13.50
N VAL A 834 6.65 -12.93 14.63
CA VAL A 834 7.53 -14.11 14.72
C VAL A 834 6.73 -15.41 14.57
N VAL A 835 5.46 -15.44 14.97
CA VAL A 835 4.59 -16.60 14.72
C VAL A 835 4.23 -16.73 13.23
N LEU A 836 3.91 -15.63 12.53
CA LEU A 836 3.65 -15.66 11.08
C LEU A 836 4.93 -15.98 10.27
N GLU A 837 6.08 -15.48 10.71
CA GLU A 837 7.43 -15.82 10.22
C GLU A 837 7.68 -17.34 10.33
N LYS A 838 7.55 -17.90 11.54
CA LYS A 838 7.70 -19.33 11.86
C LYS A 838 6.72 -20.26 11.12
N LEU A 839 5.55 -19.74 10.74
CA LEU A 839 4.57 -20.49 9.93
C LEU A 839 4.85 -20.42 8.42
N GLY A 840 5.90 -19.72 7.97
CA GLY A 840 6.23 -19.52 6.56
C GLY A 840 5.26 -18.60 5.79
N LEU A 841 4.37 -17.92 6.53
CA LEU A 841 3.25 -17.15 5.97
C LEU A 841 3.65 -15.75 5.52
N LEU A 842 4.83 -15.26 5.90
CA LEU A 842 5.36 -13.97 5.46
C LEU A 842 6.35 -14.15 4.30
N ARG A 843 6.28 -13.24 3.33
CA ARG A 843 7.31 -13.01 2.32
C ARG A 843 7.92 -11.63 2.55
N THR A 844 9.17 -11.59 2.98
CA THR A 844 9.87 -10.34 3.34
C THR A 844 10.83 -9.91 2.23
N ARG A 845 10.77 -8.63 1.83
CA ARG A 845 11.71 -8.01 0.89
C ARG A 845 12.66 -7.06 1.62
N THR A 846 13.74 -7.59 2.18
CA THR A 846 14.66 -6.85 3.05
C THR A 846 15.35 -5.66 2.37
N SER A 847 15.58 -5.72 1.06
CA SER A 847 16.15 -4.61 0.28
C SER A 847 15.18 -3.46 0.06
N ASP A 848 13.92 -3.74 -0.30
CA ASP A 848 12.86 -2.73 -0.39
C ASP A 848 12.67 -2.06 0.99
N TYR A 849 12.72 -2.84 2.07
CA TYR A 849 12.67 -2.33 3.45
C TYR A 849 13.86 -1.41 3.79
N GLU A 850 15.10 -1.84 3.55
CA GLU A 850 16.29 -1.03 3.86
C GLU A 850 16.50 0.14 2.88
N ARG A 851 15.93 0.07 1.66
CA ARG A 851 15.82 1.20 0.73
C ARG A 851 14.87 2.26 1.27
N ASP A 852 13.62 1.89 1.57
CA ASP A 852 12.65 2.83 2.12
C ASP A 852 13.12 3.40 3.46
N ARG A 853 13.83 2.60 4.28
CA ARG A 853 14.57 3.10 5.45
C ARG A 853 15.59 4.17 5.06
N PHE A 854 16.51 3.87 4.14
CA PHE A 854 17.56 4.80 3.74
C PHE A 854 17.01 6.11 3.17
N PHE A 855 15.97 6.06 2.34
CA PHE A 855 15.32 7.26 1.81
C PHE A 855 14.61 8.09 2.91
N ARG A 856 14.06 7.45 3.96
CA ARG A 856 13.56 8.17 5.14
C ARG A 856 14.68 8.79 5.97
N GLU A 857 15.80 8.10 6.16
CA GLU A 857 16.97 8.60 6.88
C GLU A 857 17.53 9.85 6.16
N ALA A 858 17.77 9.76 4.86
CA ALA A 858 18.26 10.86 4.03
C ALA A 858 17.29 12.07 3.99
N LYS A 859 15.97 11.81 3.85
CA LYS A 859 14.96 12.87 3.90
C LYS A 859 14.87 13.54 5.28
N ALA A 860 15.12 12.80 6.37
CA ALA A 860 15.17 13.36 7.72
C ALA A 860 16.44 14.21 7.97
N SER A 861 17.57 13.90 7.30
CA SER A 861 18.77 14.75 7.29
C SER A 861 18.70 15.91 6.28
N GLY A 862 17.55 16.15 5.63
CA GLY A 862 17.37 17.23 4.65
C GLY A 862 18.09 17.02 3.32
N THR A 863 18.52 15.78 3.03
CA THR A 863 19.15 15.40 1.76
C THR A 863 18.10 15.33 0.65
N ASP A 864 18.41 15.86 -0.52
CA ASP A 864 17.50 15.86 -1.67
C ASP A 864 17.38 14.47 -2.33
N ASP A 865 16.31 14.26 -3.10
CA ASP A 865 16.04 12.97 -3.74
C ASP A 865 17.12 12.56 -4.77
N LYS A 866 17.79 13.50 -5.44
CA LYS A 866 18.84 13.17 -6.43
C LYS A 866 20.08 12.64 -5.71
N THR A 867 20.59 13.40 -4.73
CA THR A 867 21.73 12.98 -3.89
C THR A 867 21.42 11.68 -3.16
N THR A 868 20.18 11.49 -2.68
CA THR A 868 19.72 10.24 -2.05
C THR A 868 19.77 9.06 -3.03
N ASN A 869 19.32 9.22 -4.28
CA ASN A 869 19.44 8.16 -5.30
C ASN A 869 20.91 7.86 -5.65
N GLU A 870 21.77 8.88 -5.78
CA GLU A 870 23.20 8.70 -6.05
C GLU A 870 23.92 7.94 -4.93
N LEU A 871 23.61 8.25 -3.67
CA LEU A 871 24.13 7.52 -2.51
C LEU A 871 23.58 6.09 -2.41
N TRP A 872 22.28 5.90 -2.64
CA TRP A 872 21.67 4.55 -2.68
C TRP A 872 22.34 3.65 -3.72
N ASN A 873 22.60 4.17 -4.92
CA ASN A 873 23.23 3.41 -5.99
C ASN A 873 24.65 2.92 -5.67
N LYS A 874 25.36 3.55 -4.71
CA LYS A 874 26.66 3.07 -4.24
C LYS A 874 26.59 1.87 -3.29
N GLN A 875 25.44 1.61 -2.65
CA GLN A 875 25.27 0.56 -1.63
C GLN A 875 24.22 -0.51 -2.00
N ALA A 876 23.42 -0.26 -3.03
CA ALA A 876 22.41 -1.18 -3.54
C ALA A 876 23.01 -2.54 -3.99
N PRO A 877 22.20 -3.61 -4.06
CA PRO A 877 22.62 -4.91 -4.60
C PRO A 877 23.23 -4.78 -6.00
N MET A 878 24.48 -5.21 -6.14
CA MET A 878 25.25 -5.03 -7.39
C MET A 878 24.97 -6.14 -8.39
N ALA A 879 24.92 -5.78 -9.67
CA ALA A 879 24.91 -6.74 -10.76
C ALA A 879 26.13 -7.67 -10.68
N ASN A 880 25.95 -8.90 -11.16
CA ASN A 880 26.95 -9.99 -11.15
C ASN A 880 27.43 -10.48 -9.78
N GLN A 881 27.08 -9.87 -8.64
CA GLN A 881 27.39 -10.41 -7.31
C GLN A 881 26.43 -11.53 -6.88
N ARG A 882 26.49 -11.95 -5.60
CA ARG A 882 25.49 -12.83 -4.98
C ARG A 882 24.12 -12.17 -5.09
N ALA A 883 23.15 -12.92 -5.62
CA ALA A 883 21.78 -12.46 -5.72
C ALA A 883 21.12 -12.44 -4.32
N GLN A 884 20.31 -11.41 -4.06
CA GLN A 884 19.49 -11.37 -2.87
C GLN A 884 18.41 -12.47 -2.89
N ASN A 885 18.22 -13.18 -1.77
CA ASN A 885 17.07 -14.05 -1.61
C ASN A 885 15.79 -13.22 -1.36
N GLN A 886 14.94 -13.09 -2.39
CA GLN A 886 13.63 -12.40 -2.33
C GLN A 886 12.53 -13.21 -1.62
N HIS A 887 12.83 -14.44 -1.20
CA HIS A 887 11.95 -15.33 -0.45
C HIS A 887 12.52 -15.65 0.93
N ASN A 888 13.24 -14.69 1.55
CA ASN A 888 13.70 -14.83 2.92
C ASN A 888 12.47 -14.89 3.86
N ALA A 889 12.33 -15.98 4.61
CA ALA A 889 11.23 -16.20 5.53
C ALA A 889 11.28 -15.27 6.75
N PHE A 890 12.48 -14.80 7.13
CA PHE A 890 12.67 -13.95 8.30
C PHE A 890 12.21 -12.51 8.07
N LEU A 891 11.63 -11.91 9.11
CA LEU A 891 11.37 -10.47 9.25
C LEU A 891 12.63 -9.65 8.94
N PRO A 892 12.51 -8.38 8.51
CA PRO A 892 13.68 -7.58 8.15
C PRO A 892 14.50 -7.15 9.38
N ARG A 893 13.90 -7.22 10.58
CA ARG A 893 14.47 -6.87 11.90
C ARG A 893 13.91 -7.73 13.00
N ASN A 894 14.48 -7.65 14.21
CA ASN A 894 13.83 -8.17 15.40
C ASN A 894 12.61 -7.30 15.79
N PRO A 895 11.57 -7.87 16.43
CA PRO A 895 10.30 -7.17 16.64
C PRO A 895 10.40 -5.90 17.49
N GLU A 896 11.33 -5.82 18.44
CA GLU A 896 11.60 -4.63 19.24
C GLU A 896 12.05 -3.41 18.41
N ASN A 897 12.67 -3.65 17.24
CA ASN A 897 13.12 -2.63 16.30
C ASN A 897 12.15 -2.41 15.12
N LEU A 898 11.03 -3.13 15.07
CA LEU A 898 9.93 -2.88 14.13
C LEU A 898 8.95 -1.85 14.70
N ARG A 899 8.21 -1.15 13.83
CA ARG A 899 7.24 -0.14 14.26
C ARG A 899 6.16 -0.77 15.14
N ARG A 900 5.61 0.01 16.06
CA ARG A 900 4.54 -0.40 16.98
C ARG A 900 3.65 0.80 17.34
N LEU A 901 2.33 0.60 17.33
CA LEU A 901 1.39 1.57 17.92
C LEU A 901 1.33 1.38 19.44
N ALA A 902 1.13 2.46 20.19
CA ALA A 902 0.69 2.37 21.58
C ALA A 902 -0.76 1.86 21.67
N ASN A 903 -1.13 1.25 22.80
CA ASN A 903 -2.53 1.08 23.16
C ASN A 903 -3.06 2.43 23.69
N PRO A 904 -4.09 3.05 23.08
CA PRO A 904 -4.60 4.36 23.51
C PRO A 904 -5.00 4.45 24.99
N TYR A 905 -5.35 3.31 25.61
CA TYR A 905 -5.83 3.25 26.99
C TYR A 905 -4.78 2.68 27.97
N ASP A 906 -3.53 2.49 27.55
CA ASP A 906 -2.42 2.13 28.47
C ASP A 906 -1.76 3.41 28.99
N GLU A 907 -2.16 3.85 30.19
CA GLU A 907 -1.74 5.12 30.78
C GLU A 907 -0.23 5.24 31.01
N LYS A 908 0.51 4.12 31.00
CA LYS A 908 1.97 4.10 31.10
C LYS A 908 2.68 4.54 29.80
N ALA A 909 1.99 4.50 28.66
CA ALA A 909 2.54 4.94 27.38
C ALA A 909 2.50 6.48 27.26
N PRO A 910 3.44 7.12 26.52
CA PRO A 910 3.42 8.55 26.26
C PRO A 910 2.10 9.02 25.63
N VAL A 911 1.60 10.18 26.07
CA VAL A 911 0.28 10.69 25.69
C VAL A 911 0.14 10.94 24.18
N ASP A 912 1.19 11.45 23.53
CA ASP A 912 1.25 11.63 22.07
C ASP A 912 1.15 10.29 21.32
N ALA A 913 1.96 9.31 21.70
CA ALA A 913 1.96 7.98 21.08
C ALA A 913 0.58 7.31 21.20
N ARG A 914 -0.12 7.50 22.34
CA ARG A 914 -1.50 7.04 22.54
C ARG A 914 -2.51 7.77 21.66
N ALA A 915 -2.50 9.10 21.68
CA ALA A 915 -3.44 9.92 20.91
C ALA A 915 -3.29 9.68 19.40
N ARG A 916 -2.06 9.67 18.89
CA ARG A 916 -1.77 9.39 17.48
C ARG A 916 -2.08 7.94 17.10
N ALA A 917 -1.94 6.96 18.01
CA ALA A 917 -2.39 5.59 17.78
C ALA A 917 -3.93 5.43 17.77
N TYR A 918 -4.67 6.28 18.48
CA TYR A 918 -6.13 6.38 18.37
C TYR A 918 -6.53 6.96 17.01
N LEU A 919 -5.94 8.10 16.61
CA LEU A 919 -6.23 8.75 15.32
C LEU A 919 -5.88 7.86 14.12
N GLN A 920 -4.75 7.14 14.17
CA GLN A 920 -4.39 6.11 13.19
C GLN A 920 -5.48 5.04 13.00
N SER A 921 -6.14 4.63 14.09
CA SER A 921 -7.09 3.51 14.08
C SER A 921 -8.53 3.93 13.79
N ASN A 922 -8.87 5.21 14.01
CA ASN A 922 -10.24 5.72 13.93
C ASN A 922 -10.45 6.77 12.83
N CYS A 923 -9.41 7.45 12.36
CA CYS A 923 -9.53 8.61 11.47
C CYS A 923 -8.63 8.53 10.21
N ALA A 924 -7.41 7.98 10.32
CA ALA A 924 -6.42 7.99 9.23
C ALA A 924 -6.79 7.16 7.99
N HIS A 925 -7.85 6.35 8.02
CA HIS A 925 -8.33 5.66 6.82
C HIS A 925 -9.11 6.60 5.87
N CYS A 926 -9.66 7.71 6.39
CA CYS A 926 -10.25 8.79 5.58
C CYS A 926 -9.31 10.00 5.46
N HIS A 927 -8.56 10.30 6.52
CA HIS A 927 -7.71 11.50 6.62
C HIS A 927 -6.26 11.22 6.23
N VAL A 928 -6.10 10.96 4.94
CA VAL A 928 -4.85 10.77 4.19
C VAL A 928 -5.07 11.26 2.76
N GLU A 929 -4.00 11.50 1.99
CA GLU A 929 -4.05 12.05 0.62
C GLU A 929 -5.09 11.41 -0.32
N ALA A 930 -5.25 10.09 -0.29
CA ALA A 930 -6.23 9.37 -1.11
C ALA A 930 -7.59 9.11 -0.41
N GLY A 931 -7.71 9.41 0.88
CA GLY A 931 -8.70 8.84 1.79
C GLY A 931 -10.14 9.36 1.66
N GLY A 932 -10.36 10.45 0.92
CA GLY A 932 -11.70 11.02 0.71
C GLY A 932 -12.32 11.66 1.96
N GLY A 933 -11.52 12.06 2.94
CA GLY A 933 -11.96 12.88 4.08
C GLY A 933 -11.75 14.37 3.82
N ASN A 934 -12.79 15.18 4.00
CA ASN A 934 -12.87 16.61 3.61
C ASN A 934 -12.05 17.59 4.49
N ALA A 935 -10.95 17.12 5.07
CA ALA A 935 -9.96 17.95 5.73
C ALA A 935 -8.58 17.58 5.18
N GLN A 936 -7.85 18.59 4.70
CA GLN A 936 -6.51 18.44 4.09
C GLN A 936 -5.42 18.12 5.12
N ILE A 937 -5.63 17.09 5.92
CA ILE A 937 -4.74 16.61 6.98
C ILE A 937 -4.28 15.18 6.68
N ASP A 938 -3.10 14.83 7.17
CA ASP A 938 -2.60 13.46 7.16
C ASP A 938 -2.47 12.97 8.60
N LEU A 939 -3.32 12.02 8.98
CA LEU A 939 -3.36 11.45 10.33
C LEU A 939 -2.58 10.13 10.46
N GLU A 940 -1.74 9.78 9.49
CA GLU A 940 -0.90 8.58 9.61
C GLU A 940 0.13 8.70 10.74
N PHE A 941 0.28 7.62 11.51
CA PHE A 941 1.18 7.51 12.65
C PHE A 941 2.67 7.73 12.30
N SER A 942 3.10 7.41 11.07
CA SER A 942 4.45 7.70 10.58
C SER A 942 4.66 9.12 10.04
N THR A 943 3.61 9.91 9.84
CA THR A 943 3.75 11.31 9.39
C THR A 943 4.11 12.20 10.58
N PRO A 944 5.27 12.89 10.57
CA PRO A 944 5.69 13.77 11.68
C PRO A 944 4.63 14.82 11.99
N LEU A 945 4.41 15.14 13.27
CA LEU A 945 3.26 15.96 13.69
C LEU A 945 3.16 17.32 12.96
N ALA A 946 4.29 18.00 12.74
CA ALA A 946 4.35 19.23 11.96
C ALA A 946 3.86 19.10 10.50
N ASN A 947 4.03 17.92 9.88
CA ASN A 947 3.66 17.64 8.49
C ASN A 947 2.20 17.21 8.34
N THR A 948 1.50 16.89 9.44
CA THR A 948 0.10 16.44 9.43
C THR A 948 -0.91 17.50 8.98
N ARG A 949 -0.51 18.78 8.94
CA ARG A 949 -1.38 19.95 8.73
C ARG A 949 -2.53 20.08 9.76
N LEU A 950 -2.32 19.54 10.95
CA LEU A 950 -3.36 19.45 12.00
C LEU A 950 -3.37 20.63 13.00
N LEU A 951 -2.20 21.19 13.30
CA LEU A 951 -2.02 22.19 14.36
C LEU A 951 -2.24 23.61 13.83
N ASP A 952 -3.05 24.41 14.53
CA ASP A 952 -3.44 25.80 14.22
C ASP A 952 -4.04 26.07 12.82
N VAL A 953 -4.31 25.02 12.05
CA VAL A 953 -5.02 25.11 10.77
C VAL A 953 -6.51 25.38 11.01
N LYS A 954 -7.06 26.37 10.29
CA LYS A 954 -8.48 26.70 10.31
C LYS A 954 -9.30 25.60 9.60
N PRO A 955 -10.40 25.08 10.18
CA PRO A 955 -11.24 24.08 9.53
C PRO A 955 -11.97 24.66 8.31
N LEU A 956 -12.11 23.85 7.25
CA LEU A 956 -12.91 24.17 6.06
C LEU A 956 -14.42 24.20 6.41
N HIS A 957 -14.89 23.16 7.09
CA HIS A 957 -16.24 23.10 7.64
C HIS A 957 -16.25 23.61 9.09
N SER A 958 -16.78 24.81 9.32
CA SER A 958 -16.98 25.35 10.67
C SER A 958 -17.88 24.44 11.51
N PHE A 959 -17.52 24.26 12.78
CA PHE A 959 -18.38 23.60 13.76
C PHE A 959 -19.20 24.71 14.44
N PRO A 960 -20.55 24.66 14.49
CA PRO A 960 -21.35 25.83 14.90
C PRO A 960 -21.04 26.37 16.31
N ALA A 961 -20.55 25.53 17.23
CA ALA A 961 -20.14 25.94 18.57
C ALA A 961 -18.74 26.61 18.63
N LEU A 962 -17.94 26.56 17.55
CA LEU A 962 -16.55 27.04 17.49
C LEU A 962 -16.28 27.77 16.15
N ALA A 963 -16.84 28.97 15.98
CA ALA A 963 -16.68 29.76 14.75
C ALA A 963 -15.20 30.06 14.39
N ASP A 964 -14.37 30.36 15.40
CA ASP A 964 -12.94 30.66 15.26
C ASP A 964 -12.02 29.49 15.68
N GLY A 965 -12.57 28.28 15.81
CA GLY A 965 -11.81 27.09 16.20
C GLY A 965 -10.70 26.72 15.21
N ARG A 966 -9.79 25.86 15.66
CA ARG A 966 -8.76 25.20 14.82
C ARG A 966 -9.07 23.72 14.70
N LEU A 967 -8.45 23.01 13.75
CA LEU A 967 -8.54 21.54 13.70
C LEU A 967 -8.02 20.94 15.01
N ILE A 968 -6.81 21.35 15.42
CA ILE A 968 -6.35 21.39 16.81
C ILE A 968 -5.75 22.76 17.10
N ALA A 969 -6.09 23.37 18.23
CA ALA A 969 -5.41 24.52 18.81
C ALA A 969 -4.47 24.01 19.94
N PRO A 970 -3.13 24.13 19.81
CA PRO A 970 -2.18 23.71 20.83
C PRO A 970 -2.50 24.32 22.21
N GLY A 971 -2.40 23.53 23.27
CA GLY A 971 -2.73 23.94 24.63
C GLY A 971 -4.24 24.11 24.93
N ALA A 972 -5.10 24.22 23.89
CA ALA A 972 -6.48 24.70 23.99
C ALA A 972 -7.53 23.69 23.43
N PRO A 973 -7.89 22.63 24.21
CA PRO A 973 -8.87 21.61 23.79
C PRO A 973 -10.24 22.18 23.43
N GLU A 974 -10.73 23.15 24.20
CA GLU A 974 -12.01 23.82 23.98
C GLU A 974 -12.08 24.53 22.61
N HIS A 975 -10.96 25.02 22.08
CA HIS A 975 -10.88 25.64 20.75
C HIS A 975 -10.56 24.65 19.60
N SER A 976 -10.50 23.34 19.90
CA SER A 976 -10.10 22.29 18.95
C SER A 976 -11.30 21.52 18.37
N VAL A 977 -11.59 21.72 17.09
CA VAL A 977 -12.76 21.14 16.37
C VAL A 977 -12.68 19.62 16.24
N LEU A 978 -11.49 19.02 16.07
CA LEU A 978 -11.37 17.56 16.00
C LEU A 978 -11.86 16.88 17.29
N LEU A 979 -11.57 17.49 18.46
CA LEU A 979 -12.03 16.98 19.75
C LEU A 979 -13.55 17.03 19.86
N GLN A 980 -14.17 18.16 19.47
CA GLN A 980 -15.63 18.30 19.47
C GLN A 980 -16.31 17.29 18.56
N ARG A 981 -15.78 17.06 17.35
CA ARG A 981 -16.33 16.09 16.39
C ARG A 981 -16.23 14.64 16.90
N VAL A 982 -15.12 14.26 17.54
CA VAL A 982 -14.97 12.94 18.18
C VAL A 982 -15.94 12.78 19.36
N GLY A 983 -16.17 13.86 20.12
CA GLY A 983 -17.11 13.91 21.25
C GLY A 983 -18.58 14.15 20.90
N THR A 984 -18.95 14.30 19.63
CA THR A 984 -20.33 14.56 19.17
C THR A 984 -20.92 13.34 18.48
N ARG A 985 -22.23 13.11 18.60
CA ARG A 985 -22.99 12.15 17.77
C ARG A 985 -24.16 12.86 17.08
N GLY A 986 -24.47 12.44 15.85
CA GLY A 986 -25.34 13.18 14.93
C GLY A 986 -24.56 14.05 13.93
N PRO A 987 -25.13 15.16 13.43
CA PRO A 987 -24.51 16.00 12.40
C PRO A 987 -23.08 16.45 12.75
N GLY A 988 -22.13 16.20 11.84
CA GLY A 988 -20.72 16.57 11.99
C GLY A 988 -19.87 15.63 12.85
N GLN A 989 -20.42 14.52 13.37
CA GLN A 989 -19.70 13.52 14.18
C GLN A 989 -18.47 12.91 13.48
N MET A 990 -17.51 12.41 14.27
CA MET A 990 -16.40 11.59 13.79
C MET A 990 -16.20 10.35 14.68
N PRO A 991 -16.09 9.13 14.11
CA PRO A 991 -16.26 8.80 12.69
C PRO A 991 -17.71 9.05 12.21
N PRO A 992 -17.92 9.31 10.90
CA PRO A 992 -19.23 9.73 10.40
C PRO A 992 -20.31 8.64 10.45
N MET A 993 -19.93 7.36 10.55
CA MET A 993 -20.81 6.19 10.43
C MET A 993 -20.41 5.06 11.38
N ALA A 994 -21.34 4.13 11.63
CA ALA A 994 -21.17 2.94 12.47
C ALA A 994 -20.74 3.18 13.94
N THR A 995 -21.06 4.35 14.52
CA THR A 995 -20.97 4.60 15.97
C THR A 995 -22.15 5.42 16.48
N SER A 996 -22.86 4.92 17.50
CA SER A 996 -23.94 5.63 18.22
C SER A 996 -23.48 6.23 19.56
N MET A 997 -22.29 5.86 20.06
CA MET A 997 -21.75 6.29 21.35
C MET A 997 -20.41 7.01 21.21
N THR A 998 -20.17 7.99 22.07
CA THR A 998 -18.88 8.63 22.29
C THR A 998 -17.89 7.65 22.94
N ASP A 999 -16.60 7.75 22.57
CA ASP A 999 -15.51 7.15 23.35
C ASP A 999 -15.01 8.20 24.35
N GLU A 1000 -15.64 8.26 25.52
CA GLU A 1000 -15.28 9.23 26.57
C GLU A 1000 -13.80 9.16 26.98
N LYS A 1001 -13.20 7.96 26.93
CA LYS A 1001 -11.79 7.75 27.26
C LYS A 1001 -10.87 8.31 26.18
N ALA A 1002 -11.21 8.13 24.91
CA ALA A 1002 -10.47 8.74 23.81
C ALA A 1002 -10.69 10.26 23.73
N THR A 1003 -11.90 10.76 24.01
CA THR A 1003 -12.17 12.21 24.13
C THR A 1003 -11.30 12.82 25.24
N LYS A 1004 -11.21 12.18 26.42
CA LYS A 1004 -10.28 12.61 27.47
C LYS A 1004 -8.82 12.54 27.03
N LEU A 1005 -8.37 11.43 26.43
CA LEU A 1005 -7.01 11.26 25.91
C LEU A 1005 -6.63 12.36 24.91
N LEU A 1006 -7.51 12.69 23.97
CA LEU A 1006 -7.28 13.75 22.99
C LEU A 1006 -7.24 15.13 23.66
N ALA A 1007 -8.12 15.40 24.63
CA ALA A 1007 -8.07 16.65 25.39
C ALA A 1007 -6.76 16.80 26.20
N ASP A 1008 -6.29 15.72 26.85
CA ASP A 1008 -5.03 15.73 27.60
C ASP A 1008 -3.80 15.83 26.68
N TRP A 1009 -3.84 15.20 25.50
CA TRP A 1009 -2.81 15.36 24.47
C TRP A 1009 -2.75 16.80 23.98
N ILE A 1010 -3.89 17.41 23.64
CA ILE A 1010 -3.94 18.80 23.15
C ILE A 1010 -3.37 19.79 24.20
N ARG A 1011 -3.65 19.59 25.49
CA ARG A 1011 -3.02 20.36 26.59
C ARG A 1011 -1.50 20.20 26.70
N SER A 1012 -0.95 19.09 26.18
CA SER A 1012 0.50 18.82 26.19
C SER A 1012 1.24 19.37 24.97
N LEU A 1013 0.51 19.83 23.95
CA LEU A 1013 1.07 20.54 22.80
C LEU A 1013 1.47 21.98 23.18
N LYS A 1014 2.33 22.57 22.35
CA LYS A 1014 2.86 23.94 22.46
C LYS A 1014 2.75 24.65 21.13
#